data_AF-A0AAU4QLM9-F1
#
_entry.id   AF-A0AAU4QLM9-F1
#
_cell.length_a   1.000
_cell.length_b   1.000
_cell.length_c   1.000
_cell.angle_alpha   90.00
_cell.angle_beta   90.00
_cell.angle_gamma   90.00
#
_symmetry.space_group_name_H-M   'P 1'
#
loop_
_entity.id
_entity.type
_entity.pdbx_description
1 polymer ?
#
loop_
_entity_poly.entity_id
_entity_poly.type
_entity_poly.pdbx_seq_one_letter_code
_entity_poly.pdbx_strand_id
1 'polypeptide(L)'
;MDHERDAAHPDLSQVSAEELGGMLVETYQVDVSERHATTRLRAAIEEAAGERQPRYTPDVCRRLFEMLVETAEQRGWADLTFGLATLECCTGPLPDVSEPARRLVGLLLEKDTVRQPYALLAVAGLADEATLRAAVERLSQDVGPVVADEIAVIAALGRAERARLSEIDRSDRFSSPPPSLTDAWRGASETAAYVAFARRALEAAADRTDAIRAGEIPYRADKAFTDREVVSLGQAARVALLRDEPWLPELFDRLLPGVAVAPAPARTVPSQALLYELVRAAQDFPTPELVTAIRTVRGNVRHAGVPKQLDKMLKKVEAALAERTDVALRLPRLGFGDDGVLRRKAGDYEAVVTVAENATLSWEKDGRPLRSLPAPVRRDHAALVKELRELVKRVNAQLVTLARALEGGFSVDAVHPYGWWRTELAGHPQARTLVRRLIWEIEVAPGEWQAVLPEAGDLPDAPDTAAVRLWHPLRSGPDSVRAWRDLLTERRIRQPFKQAFREIYLLTPAEEETGVYSNRFAAHLVHYRRMFALFRARGWTSGRLGPWDDGDGDAAERTLAAGEWQVRFFHTWYDWADGDELASTDQVRFARRSDGAWREAPLQDVPPLVFSEAMRDIDLFVGVTSIAADPDWTDAGPGRTYWERAGFAELTESAASRRDALERIVPRLEIADRCSLDGRFLVVRGDLRTYRIHLGSANILMEPDGSYLCVVPVRDKRDKADGRVFLPFEDDRLSLILSKAFLLAADARITDGSILAQITRS
;
A
#
# COMPACT_ATOMS: atom_id res chain seq x y z
N MET A 1 -34.23 -29.53 -21.51
CA MET A 1 -34.88 -28.83 -20.37
C MET A 1 -33.92 -27.69 -20.05
N ASP A 2 -33.97 -26.68 -20.92
CA ASP A 2 -32.79 -25.95 -21.42
C ASP A 2 -33.04 -24.43 -21.52
N HIS A 3 -33.81 -23.85 -20.58
CA HIS A 3 -34.27 -22.45 -20.71
C HIS A 3 -34.18 -21.59 -19.44
N GLU A 4 -33.27 -21.87 -18.50
CA GLU A 4 -33.11 -21.03 -17.30
C GLU A 4 -31.69 -20.46 -17.08
N ARG A 5 -30.84 -20.44 -18.12
CA ARG A 5 -29.49 -19.85 -18.03
C ARG A 5 -29.36 -18.41 -18.53
N ASP A 6 -30.45 -17.79 -18.97
CA ASP A 6 -30.44 -16.48 -19.66
C ASP A 6 -31.34 -15.44 -18.96
N ALA A 7 -31.40 -15.45 -17.63
CA ALA A 7 -32.03 -14.37 -16.88
C ALA A 7 -31.06 -13.18 -16.82
N ALA A 8 -31.37 -12.11 -17.55
CA ALA A 8 -30.62 -10.86 -17.57
C ALA A 8 -30.31 -10.35 -16.14
N HIS A 9 -29.09 -9.85 -15.92
CA HIS A 9 -28.77 -9.11 -14.70
C HIS A 9 -29.79 -7.98 -14.52
N PRO A 10 -30.41 -7.82 -13.33
CA PRO A 10 -31.38 -6.75 -13.13
C PRO A 10 -30.68 -5.39 -13.28
N ASP A 11 -31.12 -4.60 -14.25
CA ASP A 11 -30.61 -3.24 -14.46
C ASP A 11 -31.16 -2.31 -13.37
N LEU A 12 -30.28 -1.95 -12.43
CA LEU A 12 -30.60 -1.02 -11.34
C LEU A 12 -30.14 0.42 -11.64
N SER A 13 -29.63 0.72 -12.84
CA SER A 13 -29.05 2.03 -13.17
C SER A 13 -30.03 3.19 -13.00
N GLN A 14 -31.33 2.94 -13.22
CA GLN A 14 -32.41 3.93 -13.08
C GLN A 14 -32.99 4.02 -11.66
N VAL A 15 -32.59 3.14 -10.74
CA VAL A 15 -33.04 3.17 -9.33
C VAL A 15 -32.35 4.31 -8.60
N SER A 16 -33.13 5.21 -8.00
CA SER A 16 -32.60 6.30 -7.19
C SER A 16 -31.94 5.80 -5.90
N ALA A 17 -31.10 6.62 -5.26
CA ALA A 17 -30.46 6.25 -4.01
C ALA A 17 -31.48 5.93 -2.88
N GLU A 18 -32.64 6.58 -2.87
CA GLU A 18 -33.70 6.33 -1.89
C GLU A 18 -34.45 5.01 -2.16
N GLU A 19 -34.78 4.74 -3.43
CA GLU A 19 -35.40 3.47 -3.82
C GLU A 19 -34.45 2.29 -3.56
N LEU A 20 -33.16 2.47 -3.85
CA LEU A 20 -32.12 1.49 -3.56
C LEU A 20 -32.00 1.20 -2.06
N GLY A 21 -32.10 2.23 -1.21
CA GLY A 21 -32.11 2.06 0.24
C GLY A 21 -33.34 1.30 0.74
N GLY A 22 -34.53 1.59 0.18
CA GLY A 22 -35.74 0.80 0.45
C GLY A 22 -35.59 -0.66 0.04
N MET A 23 -35.09 -0.92 -1.18
CA MET A 23 -34.85 -2.27 -1.69
C MET A 23 -33.86 -3.05 -0.83
N LEU A 24 -32.76 -2.42 -0.38
CA LEU A 24 -31.76 -3.05 0.47
C LEU A 24 -32.30 -3.44 1.85
N VAL A 25 -33.25 -2.68 2.39
CA VAL A 25 -33.93 -3.02 3.65
C VAL A 25 -34.84 -4.24 3.44
N GLU A 26 -35.55 -4.32 2.32
CA GLU A 26 -36.41 -5.47 2.00
C GLU A 26 -35.63 -6.78 1.75
N THR A 27 -34.38 -6.73 1.30
CA THR A 27 -33.57 -7.96 1.13
C THR A 27 -33.31 -8.69 2.46
N TYR A 28 -33.39 -8.00 3.60
CA TYR A 28 -33.21 -8.59 4.94
C TYR A 28 -34.35 -9.53 5.34
N GLN A 29 -35.55 -9.39 4.74
CA GLN A 29 -36.70 -10.25 4.99
C GLN A 29 -36.70 -11.56 4.18
N VAL A 30 -35.80 -11.69 3.20
CA VAL A 30 -35.81 -12.83 2.28
C VAL A 30 -35.18 -14.07 2.93
N ASP A 31 -35.98 -15.12 3.10
CA ASP A 31 -35.51 -16.47 3.45
C ASP A 31 -34.84 -17.12 2.22
N VAL A 32 -33.56 -17.48 2.37
CA VAL A 32 -32.66 -17.87 1.26
C VAL A 32 -32.75 -19.36 0.92
N SER A 33 -33.72 -20.09 1.48
CA SER A 33 -33.74 -21.54 1.39
C SER A 33 -34.18 -22.13 0.05
N GLU A 34 -34.80 -21.41 -0.91
CA GLU A 34 -35.33 -22.09 -2.12
C GLU A 34 -35.29 -21.40 -3.52
N ARG A 35 -34.83 -20.15 -3.74
CA ARG A 35 -34.86 -19.56 -5.12
C ARG A 35 -33.59 -18.82 -5.55
N HIS A 36 -32.91 -19.37 -6.57
CA HIS A 36 -31.70 -18.80 -7.20
C HIS A 36 -31.90 -17.36 -7.72
N ALA A 37 -33.09 -17.04 -8.24
CA ALA A 37 -33.42 -15.69 -8.72
C ALA A 37 -33.44 -14.63 -7.61
N THR A 38 -33.89 -14.98 -6.40
CA THR A 38 -33.95 -14.05 -5.28
C THR A 38 -32.56 -13.75 -4.71
N THR A 39 -31.69 -14.76 -4.70
CA THR A 39 -30.27 -14.59 -4.32
C THR A 39 -29.54 -13.65 -5.30
N ARG A 40 -29.78 -13.78 -6.61
CA ARG A 40 -29.17 -12.89 -7.63
C ARG A 40 -29.68 -11.45 -7.55
N LEU A 41 -30.97 -11.25 -7.34
CA LEU A 41 -31.54 -9.91 -7.15
C LEU A 41 -30.96 -9.23 -5.90
N ARG A 42 -30.82 -9.98 -4.80
CA ARG A 42 -30.19 -9.48 -3.58
C ARG A 42 -28.74 -9.06 -3.82
N ALA A 43 -27.94 -9.90 -4.49
CA ALA A 43 -26.55 -9.58 -4.81
C ALA A 43 -26.44 -8.30 -5.66
N ALA A 44 -27.28 -8.16 -6.70
CA ALA A 44 -27.31 -6.95 -7.51
C ALA A 44 -27.69 -5.68 -6.73
N ILE A 45 -28.63 -5.78 -5.77
CA ILE A 45 -28.99 -4.66 -4.89
C ILE A 45 -27.83 -4.31 -3.95
N GLU A 46 -27.16 -5.30 -3.36
CA GLU A 46 -26.00 -5.11 -2.47
C GLU A 46 -24.81 -4.49 -3.21
N GLU A 47 -24.53 -4.93 -4.45
CA GLU A 47 -23.52 -4.38 -5.34
C GLU A 47 -23.83 -2.92 -5.70
N ALA A 48 -25.03 -2.66 -6.20
CA ALA A 48 -25.47 -1.31 -6.54
C ALA A 48 -25.43 -0.36 -5.33
N ALA A 49 -25.73 -0.88 -4.12
CA ALA A 49 -25.63 -0.12 -2.88
C ALA A 49 -24.18 0.20 -2.50
N GLY A 50 -23.25 -0.72 -2.78
CA GLY A 50 -21.81 -0.48 -2.64
C GLY A 50 -21.30 0.65 -3.55
N GLU A 51 -21.77 0.70 -4.79
CA GLU A 51 -21.32 1.69 -5.77
C GLU A 51 -21.94 3.08 -5.59
N ARG A 52 -23.25 3.14 -5.28
CA ARG A 52 -24.03 4.39 -5.33
C ARG A 52 -24.41 4.97 -3.97
N GLN A 53 -24.05 4.30 -2.88
CA GLN A 53 -24.44 4.59 -1.49
C GLN A 53 -25.94 4.86 -1.31
N PRO A 54 -26.72 3.89 -0.77
CA PRO A 54 -28.14 4.07 -0.57
C PRO A 54 -28.45 5.20 0.42
N ARG A 55 -29.60 5.84 0.19
CA ARG A 55 -30.19 6.84 1.07
C ARG A 55 -31.49 6.29 1.64
N TYR A 56 -31.85 6.69 2.86
CA TYR A 56 -33.00 6.11 3.55
C TYR A 56 -34.00 7.19 3.96
N THR A 57 -35.28 6.95 3.69
CA THR A 57 -36.32 7.82 4.23
C THR A 57 -36.54 7.52 5.72
N PRO A 58 -37.09 8.46 6.51
CA PRO A 58 -37.37 8.21 7.92
C PRO A 58 -38.24 6.97 8.17
N ASP A 59 -39.21 6.69 7.30
CA ASP A 59 -40.07 5.50 7.40
C ASP A 59 -39.27 4.20 7.20
N VAL A 60 -38.36 4.19 6.21
CA VAL A 60 -37.48 3.02 5.95
C VAL A 60 -36.53 2.77 7.13
N CYS A 61 -35.93 3.82 7.68
CA CYS A 61 -35.10 3.71 8.89
C CYS A 61 -35.88 3.13 10.08
N ARG A 62 -37.11 3.60 10.31
CA ARG A 62 -37.97 3.06 11.39
C ARG A 62 -38.29 1.58 11.16
N ARG A 63 -38.71 1.23 9.94
CA ARG A 63 -39.04 -0.14 9.57
C ARG A 63 -37.87 -1.09 9.75
N LEU A 64 -36.65 -0.66 9.40
CA LEU A 64 -35.45 -1.46 9.62
C LEU A 64 -35.24 -1.79 11.10
N PHE A 65 -35.41 -0.83 12.01
CA PHE A 65 -35.26 -1.09 13.45
C PHE A 65 -36.30 -2.10 13.96
N GLU A 66 -37.53 -2.07 13.45
CA GLU A 66 -38.55 -3.08 13.76
C GLU A 66 -38.11 -4.47 13.26
N MET A 67 -37.57 -4.56 12.05
CA MET A 67 -37.06 -5.83 11.52
C MET A 67 -35.83 -6.36 12.25
N LEU A 68 -34.95 -5.48 12.74
CA LEU A 68 -33.80 -5.89 13.56
C LEU A 68 -34.28 -6.52 14.87
N VAL A 69 -35.38 -6.03 15.46
CA VAL A 69 -36.04 -6.67 16.61
C VAL A 69 -36.55 -8.06 16.23
N GLU A 70 -37.33 -8.18 15.17
CA GLU A 70 -37.85 -9.47 14.69
C GLU A 70 -36.72 -10.48 14.42
N THR A 71 -35.63 -10.01 13.80
CA THR A 71 -34.45 -10.82 13.50
C THR A 71 -33.74 -11.27 14.77
N ALA A 72 -33.58 -10.38 15.76
CA ALA A 72 -32.99 -10.72 17.06
C ALA A 72 -33.83 -11.75 17.82
N GLU A 73 -35.15 -11.68 17.73
CA GLU A 73 -36.07 -12.66 18.33
C GLU A 73 -35.95 -14.04 17.67
N GLN A 74 -35.92 -14.08 16.34
CA GLN A 74 -35.88 -15.33 15.57
C GLN A 74 -34.49 -16.00 15.58
N ARG A 75 -33.43 -15.21 15.40
CA ARG A 75 -32.06 -15.70 15.17
C ARG A 75 -31.15 -15.53 16.37
N GLY A 76 -31.59 -14.81 17.41
CA GLY A 76 -30.78 -14.53 18.60
C GLY A 76 -29.69 -13.49 18.42
N TRP A 77 -29.60 -12.83 17.25
CA TRP A 77 -28.66 -11.75 16.96
C TRP A 77 -29.23 -10.82 15.87
N ALA A 78 -28.73 -9.59 15.79
CA ALA A 78 -29.05 -8.61 14.74
C ALA A 78 -27.83 -7.75 14.42
N ASP A 79 -27.77 -7.19 13.20
CA ASP A 79 -26.69 -6.28 12.79
C ASP A 79 -27.03 -4.84 13.20
N LEU A 80 -26.57 -4.44 14.39
CA LEU A 80 -26.82 -3.10 14.94
C LEU A 80 -26.10 -2.01 14.16
N THR A 81 -24.93 -2.33 13.62
CA THR A 81 -24.12 -1.38 12.82
C THR A 81 -24.87 -0.98 11.55
N PHE A 82 -25.55 -1.93 10.90
CA PHE A 82 -26.40 -1.63 9.74
C PHE A 82 -27.54 -0.68 10.10
N GLY A 83 -28.22 -0.92 11.23
CA GLY A 83 -29.25 -0.01 11.75
C GLY A 83 -28.72 1.41 11.97
N LEU A 84 -27.55 1.56 12.59
CA LEU A 84 -26.92 2.86 12.82
C LEU A 84 -26.53 3.57 11.51
N ALA A 85 -25.94 2.84 10.56
CA ALA A 85 -25.55 3.39 9.26
C ALA A 85 -26.74 3.94 8.47
N THR A 86 -27.90 3.26 8.51
CA THR A 86 -29.10 3.78 7.83
C THR A 86 -29.62 5.08 8.42
N LEU A 87 -29.50 5.26 9.74
CA LEU A 87 -29.87 6.53 10.39
C LEU A 87 -28.92 7.66 10.01
N GLU A 88 -27.64 7.38 9.80
CA GLU A 88 -26.67 8.37 9.34
C GLU A 88 -26.95 8.81 7.89
N CYS A 89 -27.38 7.88 7.04
CA CYS A 89 -27.76 8.14 5.64
C CYS A 89 -29.25 8.53 5.47
N CYS A 90 -29.92 8.99 6.54
CA CYS A 90 -31.33 9.38 6.50
C CYS A 90 -31.53 10.72 5.79
N THR A 91 -32.44 10.78 4.81
CA THR A 91 -32.67 11.99 3.99
C THR A 91 -33.59 13.02 4.64
N GLY A 92 -34.31 12.62 5.68
CA GLY A 92 -35.24 13.46 6.43
C GLY A 92 -34.89 13.58 7.92
N PRO A 93 -35.77 14.20 8.72
CA PRO A 93 -35.61 14.22 10.17
C PRO A 93 -35.55 12.78 10.70
N LEU A 94 -34.63 12.53 11.62
CA LEU A 94 -34.42 11.19 12.17
C LEU A 94 -35.73 10.67 12.79
N PRO A 95 -36.20 9.47 12.40
CA PRO A 95 -37.42 8.91 12.97
C PRO A 95 -37.21 8.59 14.45
N ASP A 96 -38.31 8.59 15.21
CA ASP A 96 -38.30 8.05 16.55
C ASP A 96 -38.20 6.51 16.49
N VAL A 97 -37.04 6.01 16.88
CA VAL A 97 -36.71 4.58 17.00
C VAL A 97 -36.49 4.17 18.45
N SER A 98 -36.89 5.00 19.41
CA SER A 98 -36.60 4.78 20.84
C SER A 98 -37.20 3.47 21.37
N GLU A 99 -38.45 3.17 21.01
CA GLU A 99 -39.14 1.91 21.39
C GLU A 99 -38.49 0.67 20.77
N PRO A 100 -38.32 0.55 19.44
CA PRO A 100 -37.68 -0.64 18.87
C PRO A 100 -36.22 -0.77 19.30
N ALA A 101 -35.48 0.33 19.49
CA ALA A 101 -34.13 0.30 20.04
C ALA A 101 -34.11 -0.26 21.47
N ARG A 102 -35.05 0.15 22.34
CA ARG A 102 -35.17 -0.37 23.72
C ARG A 102 -35.41 -1.88 23.73
N ARG A 103 -36.35 -2.35 22.91
CA ARG A 103 -36.68 -3.79 22.79
C ARG A 103 -35.49 -4.58 22.26
N LEU A 104 -34.83 -4.06 21.23
CA LEU A 104 -33.65 -4.68 20.63
C LEU A 104 -32.50 -4.83 21.64
N VAL A 105 -32.20 -3.78 22.39
CA VAL A 105 -31.17 -3.84 23.44
C VAL A 105 -31.56 -4.84 24.52
N GLY A 106 -32.80 -4.82 25.01
CA GLY A 106 -33.28 -5.77 26.00
C GLY A 106 -33.05 -7.23 25.59
N LEU A 107 -33.44 -7.60 24.37
CA LEU A 107 -33.25 -8.95 23.82
C LEU A 107 -31.78 -9.37 23.72
N LEU A 108 -30.88 -8.43 23.40
CA LEU A 108 -29.46 -8.71 23.24
C LEU A 108 -28.71 -8.77 24.58
N LEU A 109 -29.17 -8.04 25.60
CA LEU A 109 -28.59 -8.09 26.95
C LEU A 109 -28.83 -9.43 27.66
N GLU A 110 -29.92 -10.12 27.31
CA GLU A 110 -30.24 -11.48 27.81
C GLU A 110 -29.32 -12.57 27.25
N LYS A 111 -28.52 -12.28 26.22
CA LYS A 111 -27.61 -13.25 25.61
C LYS A 111 -26.32 -13.39 26.42
N ASP A 112 -25.73 -14.59 26.35
CA ASP A 112 -24.46 -14.89 27.01
C ASP A 112 -23.31 -14.03 26.46
N THR A 113 -23.30 -13.78 25.15
CA THR A 113 -22.28 -12.99 24.45
C THR A 113 -22.90 -11.83 23.66
N VAL A 114 -22.29 -10.64 23.80
CA VAL A 114 -22.63 -9.46 23.00
C VAL A 114 -21.62 -9.35 21.85
N ARG A 115 -22.10 -9.43 20.60
CA ARG A 115 -21.25 -9.42 19.40
C ARG A 115 -20.78 -8.03 18.96
N GLN A 116 -21.62 -7.01 19.15
CA GLN A 116 -21.33 -5.63 18.73
C GLN A 116 -21.48 -4.67 19.93
N PRO A 117 -20.58 -4.72 20.94
CA PRO A 117 -20.70 -3.91 22.15
C PRO A 117 -20.80 -2.40 21.91
N TYR A 118 -20.09 -1.83 20.95
CA TYR A 118 -20.11 -0.38 20.70
C TYR A 118 -21.39 0.03 19.98
N ALA A 119 -21.82 -0.77 19.01
CA ALA A 119 -23.10 -0.55 18.34
C ALA A 119 -24.27 -0.69 19.33
N LEU A 120 -24.18 -1.62 20.31
CA LEU A 120 -25.16 -1.75 21.37
C LEU A 120 -25.25 -0.49 22.25
N LEU A 121 -24.12 0.12 22.61
CA LEU A 121 -24.10 1.40 23.34
C LEU A 121 -24.68 2.57 22.54
N ALA A 122 -24.44 2.59 21.23
CA ALA A 122 -25.01 3.59 20.33
C ALA A 122 -26.53 3.43 20.23
N VAL A 123 -27.03 2.20 19.98
CA VAL A 123 -28.47 1.89 19.91
C VAL A 123 -29.16 2.12 21.25
N ALA A 124 -28.54 1.76 22.38
CA ALA A 124 -29.09 2.03 23.70
C ALA A 124 -29.22 3.54 23.97
N GLY A 125 -28.29 4.35 23.44
CA GLY A 125 -28.39 5.81 23.47
C GLY A 125 -29.51 6.40 22.61
N LEU A 126 -30.01 5.66 21.61
CA LEU A 126 -31.20 6.05 20.84
C LEU A 126 -32.50 5.77 21.60
N ALA A 127 -32.47 4.79 22.52
CA ALA A 127 -33.62 4.41 23.32
C ALA A 127 -33.87 5.42 24.45
N ASP A 128 -32.98 5.44 25.45
CA ASP A 128 -33.01 6.34 26.61
C ASP A 128 -31.81 6.10 27.55
N GLU A 129 -31.61 7.02 28.49
CA GLU A 129 -30.53 6.94 29.50
C GLU A 129 -30.65 5.74 30.46
N ALA A 130 -31.83 5.15 30.65
CA ALA A 130 -31.97 3.96 31.49
C ALA A 130 -31.44 2.72 30.76
N THR A 131 -31.79 2.59 29.48
CA THR A 131 -31.35 1.52 28.59
C THR A 131 -29.84 1.57 28.36
N LEU A 132 -29.29 2.78 28.17
CA LEU A 132 -27.84 2.98 28.06
C LEU A 132 -27.10 2.52 29.32
N ARG A 133 -27.58 2.89 30.50
CA ARG A 133 -26.98 2.46 31.78
C ARG A 133 -27.03 0.94 31.95
N ALA A 134 -28.13 0.29 31.59
CA ALA A 134 -28.24 -1.16 31.64
C ALA A 134 -27.24 -1.84 30.68
N ALA A 135 -27.04 -1.29 29.48
CA ALA A 135 -26.04 -1.79 28.54
C ALA A 135 -24.61 -1.61 29.08
N VAL A 136 -24.29 -0.45 29.67
CA VAL A 136 -22.99 -0.19 30.31
C VAL A 136 -22.73 -1.17 31.45
N GLU A 137 -23.72 -1.38 32.32
CA GLU A 137 -23.61 -2.32 33.44
C GLU A 137 -23.31 -3.73 32.93
N ARG A 138 -24.09 -4.23 31.97
CA ARG A 138 -23.89 -5.56 31.38
C ARG A 138 -22.52 -5.71 30.71
N LEU A 139 -22.11 -4.72 29.91
CA LEU A 139 -20.86 -4.79 29.16
C LEU A 139 -19.62 -4.69 30.06
N SER A 140 -19.78 -4.08 31.25
CA SER A 140 -18.74 -3.89 32.27
C SER A 140 -18.68 -5.02 33.31
N GLN A 141 -19.56 -6.01 33.23
CA GLN A 141 -19.51 -7.20 34.11
C GLN A 141 -18.32 -8.10 33.74
N ASP A 142 -17.58 -8.53 34.77
CA ASP A 142 -16.47 -9.47 34.67
C ASP A 142 -15.36 -9.08 33.68
N VAL A 143 -15.19 -7.79 33.40
CA VAL A 143 -14.12 -7.25 32.54
C VAL A 143 -12.98 -6.62 33.34
N GLY A 144 -11.82 -6.52 32.70
CA GLY A 144 -10.69 -5.76 33.24
C GLY A 144 -10.93 -4.24 33.20
N PRO A 145 -10.17 -3.46 33.99
CA PRO A 145 -10.36 -2.02 34.14
C PRO A 145 -10.22 -1.24 32.83
N VAL A 146 -9.42 -1.73 31.88
CA VAL A 146 -9.25 -1.10 30.56
C VAL A 146 -10.56 -1.13 29.76
N VAL A 147 -11.23 -2.28 29.72
CA VAL A 147 -12.48 -2.45 28.98
C VAL A 147 -13.62 -1.67 29.66
N ALA A 148 -13.65 -1.65 30.99
CA ALA A 148 -14.63 -0.86 31.74
C ALA A 148 -14.48 0.65 31.49
N ASP A 149 -13.25 1.20 31.48
CA ASP A 149 -13.00 2.61 31.13
C ASP A 149 -13.41 2.88 29.67
N GLU A 150 -13.11 1.98 28.74
CA GLU A 150 -13.52 2.13 27.34
C GLU A 150 -15.04 2.24 27.17
N ILE A 151 -15.79 1.32 27.80
CA ILE A 151 -17.25 1.32 27.76
C ILE A 151 -17.81 2.61 28.35
N ALA A 152 -17.25 3.08 29.48
CA ALA A 152 -17.67 4.32 30.11
C ALA A 152 -17.40 5.54 29.22
N VAL A 153 -16.23 5.59 28.57
CA VAL A 153 -15.86 6.65 27.63
C VAL A 153 -16.82 6.67 26.45
N ILE A 154 -17.07 5.52 25.82
CA ILE A 154 -17.99 5.43 24.68
C ILE A 154 -19.40 5.82 25.10
N ALA A 155 -19.90 5.35 26.24
CA ALA A 155 -21.25 5.68 26.72
C ALA A 155 -21.44 7.19 26.99
N ALA A 156 -20.38 7.90 27.39
CA ALA A 156 -20.41 9.33 27.65
C ALA A 156 -20.40 10.21 26.38
N LEU A 157 -20.15 9.63 25.20
CA LEU A 157 -20.08 10.35 23.93
C LEU A 157 -21.46 10.78 23.42
N GLY A 158 -21.46 11.81 22.56
CA GLY A 158 -22.63 12.21 21.82
C GLY A 158 -23.14 11.10 20.89
N ARG A 159 -24.42 11.14 20.51
CA ARG A 159 -25.04 10.14 19.62
C ARG A 159 -24.22 9.88 18.35
N ALA A 160 -23.81 10.95 17.66
CA ALA A 160 -23.08 10.85 16.39
C ALA A 160 -21.65 10.32 16.56
N GLU A 161 -21.01 10.55 17.71
CA GLU A 161 -19.67 10.04 18.00
C GLU A 161 -19.73 8.54 18.36
N ARG A 162 -20.75 8.12 19.12
CA ARG A 162 -21.00 6.69 19.40
C ARG A 162 -21.27 5.88 18.14
N ALA A 163 -22.11 6.42 17.25
CA ALA A 163 -22.39 5.77 15.97
C ALA A 163 -21.11 5.56 15.15
N ARG A 164 -20.29 6.61 15.01
CA ARG A 164 -18.98 6.53 14.32
C ARG A 164 -18.02 5.54 14.97
N LEU A 165 -17.90 5.51 16.29
CA LEU A 165 -17.04 4.52 16.97
C LEU A 165 -17.53 3.08 16.82
N SER A 166 -18.83 2.85 16.58
CA SER A 166 -19.33 1.49 16.37
C SER A 166 -18.74 0.80 15.12
N GLU A 167 -18.22 1.58 14.16
CA GLU A 167 -17.62 1.05 12.94
C GLU A 167 -16.29 0.32 13.17
N ILE A 168 -15.55 0.65 14.25
CA ILE A 168 -14.27 -0.01 14.58
C ILE A 168 -14.44 -1.30 15.41
N ASP A 169 -15.68 -1.66 15.76
CA ASP A 169 -16.07 -2.83 16.58
C ASP A 169 -16.41 -4.08 15.74
N ARG A 170 -16.25 -4.01 14.41
CA ARG A 170 -16.74 -5.06 13.49
C ARG A 170 -15.88 -6.32 13.56
N SER A 171 -16.24 -7.25 14.44
CA SER A 171 -15.63 -8.58 14.53
C SER A 171 -16.00 -9.51 13.36
N ASP A 172 -17.15 -9.28 12.70
CA ASP A 172 -17.67 -10.11 11.61
C ASP A 172 -18.10 -9.25 10.40
N ARG A 173 -17.47 -9.48 9.24
CA ARG A 173 -17.63 -8.68 8.00
C ARG A 173 -18.61 -9.31 6.98
N PHE A 174 -19.78 -9.77 7.41
CA PHE A 174 -20.58 -10.64 6.54
C PHE A 174 -21.79 -10.01 5.84
N SER A 175 -22.19 -8.74 6.03
CA SER A 175 -23.47 -8.29 5.43
C SER A 175 -23.64 -6.80 5.09
N SER A 176 -22.58 -6.00 4.89
CA SER A 176 -22.73 -4.69 4.24
C SER A 176 -21.43 -4.25 3.57
N PRO A 177 -21.46 -3.54 2.41
CA PRO A 177 -20.28 -2.88 1.89
C PRO A 177 -19.80 -1.88 2.95
N PRO A 178 -18.59 -2.03 3.51
CA PRO A 178 -18.14 -1.15 4.57
C PRO A 178 -17.73 0.21 3.98
N PRO A 179 -17.89 1.34 4.69
CA PRO A 179 -16.92 2.42 4.52
C PRO A 179 -15.53 1.82 4.71
N SER A 180 -14.52 2.30 3.98
CA SER A 180 -13.19 1.70 4.07
C SER A 180 -12.76 1.66 5.55
N LEU A 181 -12.19 0.54 6.03
CA LEU A 181 -11.79 0.41 7.45
C LEU A 181 -10.89 1.55 7.92
N THR A 182 -10.15 2.15 6.99
CA THR A 182 -9.34 3.35 7.19
C THR A 182 -10.17 4.56 7.63
N ASP A 183 -11.39 4.72 7.12
CA ASP A 183 -12.30 5.80 7.48
C ASP A 183 -12.86 5.64 8.90
N ALA A 184 -13.20 4.42 9.30
CA ALA A 184 -13.63 4.11 10.66
C ALA A 184 -12.55 4.48 11.70
N TRP A 185 -11.28 4.12 11.43
CA TRP A 185 -10.16 4.52 12.30
C TRP A 185 -9.95 6.03 12.35
N ARG A 186 -10.16 6.73 11.23
CA ARG A 186 -10.07 8.19 11.18
C ARG A 186 -11.13 8.84 12.08
N GLY A 187 -12.38 8.39 12.00
CA GLY A 187 -13.45 8.87 12.88
C GLY A 187 -13.14 8.67 14.37
N ALA A 188 -12.59 7.51 14.74
CA ALA A 188 -12.12 7.26 16.10
C ALA A 188 -10.98 8.19 16.52
N SER A 189 -10.05 8.49 15.61
CA SER A 189 -8.90 9.38 15.85
C SER A 189 -9.24 10.87 15.99
N GLU A 190 -10.43 11.27 15.53
CA GLU A 190 -10.96 12.63 15.66
C GLU A 190 -11.77 12.81 16.96
N THR A 191 -12.14 11.71 17.63
CA THR A 191 -12.91 11.73 18.88
C THR A 191 -11.98 11.96 20.08
N ALA A 192 -11.88 13.20 20.55
CA ALA A 192 -10.92 13.61 21.59
C ALA A 192 -10.98 12.77 22.88
N ALA A 193 -12.18 12.38 23.34
CA ALA A 193 -12.34 11.54 24.52
C ALA A 193 -11.78 10.13 24.31
N TYR A 194 -11.94 9.55 23.12
CA TYR A 194 -11.39 8.23 22.79
C TYR A 194 -9.86 8.29 22.63
N VAL A 195 -9.31 9.38 22.06
CA VAL A 195 -7.86 9.63 22.03
C VAL A 195 -7.27 9.71 23.45
N ALA A 196 -7.95 10.40 24.36
CA ALA A 196 -7.53 10.48 25.76
C ALA A 196 -7.61 9.10 26.46
N PHE A 197 -8.64 8.31 26.17
CA PHE A 197 -8.73 6.92 26.62
C PHE A 197 -7.57 6.07 26.08
N ALA A 198 -7.29 6.15 24.78
CA ALA A 198 -6.25 5.33 24.14
C ALA A 198 -4.89 5.50 24.84
N ARG A 199 -4.53 6.74 25.18
CA ARG A 199 -3.33 7.02 25.98
C ARG A 199 -3.36 6.35 27.35
N ARG A 200 -4.42 6.60 28.15
CA ARG A 200 -4.55 6.03 29.50
C ARG A 200 -4.54 4.50 29.49
N ALA A 201 -5.23 3.88 28.53
CA ALA A 201 -5.32 2.43 28.39
C ALA A 201 -3.94 1.81 28.12
N LEU A 202 -3.17 2.40 27.20
CA LEU A 202 -1.85 1.91 26.85
C LEU A 202 -0.82 2.16 27.97
N GLU A 203 -0.87 3.31 28.64
CA GLU A 203 -0.07 3.60 29.83
C GLU A 203 -0.39 2.59 30.95
N ALA A 204 -1.67 2.32 31.23
CA ALA A 204 -2.09 1.32 32.21
C ALA A 204 -1.63 -0.10 31.86
N ALA A 205 -1.57 -0.44 30.57
CA ALA A 205 -1.01 -1.72 30.12
C ALA A 205 0.51 -1.79 30.37
N ALA A 206 1.24 -0.72 30.12
CA ALA A 206 2.68 -0.66 30.39
C ALA A 206 2.95 -0.78 31.89
N ASP A 207 2.23 -0.01 32.72
CA ASP A 207 2.34 -0.03 34.17
C ASP A 207 2.01 -1.41 34.75
N ARG A 208 0.98 -2.09 34.21
CA ARG A 208 0.66 -3.48 34.59
C ARG A 208 1.84 -4.42 34.30
N THR A 209 2.49 -4.29 33.15
CA THR A 209 3.65 -5.14 32.81
C THR A 209 4.87 -4.84 33.68
N ASP A 210 5.05 -3.58 34.07
CA ASP A 210 6.08 -3.17 35.01
C ASP A 210 5.82 -3.73 36.41
N ALA A 211 4.57 -3.67 36.89
CA ALA A 211 4.16 -4.29 38.16
C ALA A 211 4.32 -5.82 38.17
N ILE A 212 4.04 -6.50 37.06
CA ILE A 212 4.35 -7.94 36.90
C ILE A 212 5.85 -8.19 37.01
N ARG A 213 6.67 -7.31 36.41
CA ARG A 213 8.13 -7.45 36.42
C ARG A 213 8.73 -7.16 37.80
N ALA A 214 8.17 -6.20 38.52
CA ALA A 214 8.51 -5.87 39.89
C ALA A 214 8.05 -6.94 40.90
N GLY A 215 7.15 -7.85 40.49
CA GLY A 215 6.60 -8.91 41.32
C GLY A 215 5.41 -8.47 42.19
N GLU A 216 4.89 -7.25 41.97
CA GLU A 216 3.69 -6.72 42.63
C GLU A 216 2.43 -7.46 42.14
N ILE A 217 2.39 -7.78 40.84
CA ILE A 217 1.37 -8.64 40.24
C ILE A 217 1.99 -10.02 39.98
N PRO A 218 1.39 -11.12 40.46
CA PRO A 218 1.92 -12.46 40.21
C PRO A 218 2.00 -12.79 38.72
N TYR A 219 3.20 -13.18 38.27
CA TYR A 219 3.39 -13.62 36.88
C TYR A 219 2.61 -14.90 36.59
N ARG A 220 1.75 -14.84 35.56
CA ARG A 220 1.10 -16.00 34.95
C ARG A 220 1.38 -15.99 33.45
N ALA A 221 1.91 -17.10 32.94
CA ALA A 221 2.26 -17.21 31.52
C ALA A 221 1.05 -16.97 30.63
N ASP A 222 1.18 -16.02 29.69
CA ASP A 222 0.16 -15.64 28.71
C ASP A 222 -1.18 -15.18 29.29
N LYS A 223 -1.18 -14.65 30.52
CA LYS A 223 -2.39 -14.22 31.24
C LYS A 223 -2.31 -12.80 31.80
N ALA A 224 -1.40 -11.96 31.28
CA ALA A 224 -1.30 -10.55 31.70
C ALA A 224 -2.52 -9.69 31.28
N PHE A 225 -3.24 -10.12 30.23
CA PHE A 225 -4.40 -9.43 29.68
C PHE A 225 -5.46 -10.44 29.24
N THR A 226 -6.73 -10.07 29.35
CA THR A 226 -7.85 -10.84 28.81
C THR A 226 -8.02 -10.62 27.31
N ASP A 227 -8.75 -11.50 26.61
CA ASP A 227 -8.98 -11.36 25.17
C ASP A 227 -9.69 -10.04 24.82
N ARG A 228 -10.64 -9.60 25.66
CA ARG A 228 -11.33 -8.30 25.49
C ARG A 228 -10.39 -7.12 25.69
N GLU A 229 -9.51 -7.17 26.70
CA GLU A 229 -8.50 -6.12 26.89
C GLU A 229 -7.51 -6.05 25.72
N VAL A 230 -7.15 -7.19 25.13
CA VAL A 230 -6.26 -7.22 23.95
C VAL A 230 -6.92 -6.48 22.77
N VAL A 231 -8.21 -6.66 22.55
CA VAL A 231 -8.96 -5.95 21.49
C VAL A 231 -8.98 -4.45 21.75
N SER A 232 -9.40 -4.00 22.94
CA SER A 232 -9.43 -2.58 23.33
C SER A 232 -8.06 -1.92 23.23
N LEU A 233 -7.00 -2.59 23.70
CA LEU A 233 -5.62 -2.08 23.60
C LEU A 233 -5.13 -2.04 22.14
N GLY A 234 -5.56 -2.98 21.31
CA GLY A 234 -5.29 -2.98 19.88
C GLY A 234 -5.96 -1.82 19.15
N GLN A 235 -7.21 -1.50 19.49
CA GLN A 235 -7.94 -0.34 18.96
C GLN A 235 -7.28 0.98 19.42
N ALA A 236 -6.98 1.09 20.71
CA ALA A 236 -6.25 2.23 21.28
C ALA A 236 -4.89 2.46 20.59
N ALA A 237 -4.12 1.39 20.36
CA ALA A 237 -2.83 1.46 19.68
C ALA A 237 -2.98 1.96 18.24
N ARG A 238 -4.00 1.51 17.50
CA ARG A 238 -4.25 1.97 16.12
C ARG A 238 -4.62 3.43 16.06
N VAL A 239 -5.49 3.91 16.95
CA VAL A 239 -5.85 5.33 17.03
C VAL A 239 -4.61 6.19 17.32
N ALA A 240 -3.79 5.80 18.29
CA ALA A 240 -2.59 6.55 18.62
C ALA A 240 -1.56 6.51 17.48
N LEU A 241 -1.34 5.35 16.84
CA LEU A 241 -0.40 5.18 15.73
C LEU A 241 -0.82 5.92 14.47
N LEU A 242 -2.12 5.93 14.14
CA LEU A 242 -2.67 6.70 13.04
C LEU A 242 -2.39 8.20 13.23
N ARG A 243 -2.52 8.68 14.47
CA ARG A 243 -2.22 10.07 14.86
C ARG A 243 -0.72 10.37 15.03
N ASP A 244 0.12 9.35 14.97
CA ASP A 244 1.57 9.45 15.20
C ASP A 244 1.93 10.20 16.50
N GLU A 245 1.25 9.84 17.58
CA GLU A 245 1.37 10.53 18.86
C GLU A 245 2.81 10.50 19.43
N PRO A 246 3.35 11.64 19.90
CA PRO A 246 4.79 11.79 20.23
C PRO A 246 5.25 10.97 21.45
N TRP A 247 4.33 10.52 22.30
CA TRP A 247 4.62 9.69 23.48
C TRP A 247 4.72 8.19 23.16
N LEU A 248 4.38 7.76 21.94
CA LEU A 248 4.38 6.34 21.56
C LEU A 248 5.75 5.67 21.59
N PRO A 249 6.87 6.29 21.13
CA PRO A 249 8.16 5.63 21.13
C PRO A 249 8.58 5.19 22.54
N GLU A 250 8.50 6.10 23.52
CA GLU A 250 8.83 5.79 24.91
C GLU A 250 7.91 4.72 25.50
N LEU A 251 6.61 4.81 25.21
CA LEU A 251 5.64 3.82 25.64
C LEU A 251 5.98 2.43 25.07
N PHE A 252 6.23 2.29 23.77
CA PHE A 252 6.49 0.99 23.16
C PHE A 252 7.83 0.39 23.58
N ASP A 253 8.84 1.22 23.86
CA ASP A 253 10.10 0.78 24.46
C ASP A 253 9.90 0.17 25.86
N ARG A 254 8.85 0.58 26.60
CA ARG A 254 8.43 -0.05 27.86
C ARG A 254 7.52 -1.26 27.64
N LEU A 255 6.39 -1.05 26.96
CA LEU A 255 5.29 -2.01 26.84
C LEU A 255 5.67 -3.26 26.04
N LEU A 256 6.36 -3.14 24.90
CA LEU A 256 6.66 -4.30 24.05
C LEU A 256 7.59 -5.30 24.77
N PRO A 257 8.70 -4.89 25.42
CA PRO A 257 9.45 -5.79 26.29
C PRO A 257 8.62 -6.31 27.46
N GLY A 258 7.76 -5.47 28.03
CA GLY A 258 6.83 -5.81 29.11
C GLY A 258 5.91 -7.00 28.78
N VAL A 259 5.37 -7.05 27.57
CA VAL A 259 4.47 -8.15 27.14
C VAL A 259 5.22 -9.37 26.60
N ALA A 260 6.47 -9.21 26.19
CA ALA A 260 7.24 -10.23 25.48
C ALA A 260 8.31 -10.95 26.32
N VAL A 261 8.80 -10.37 27.41
CA VAL A 261 9.88 -10.94 28.23
C VAL A 261 9.39 -11.22 29.64
N ALA A 262 9.41 -12.50 30.04
CA ALA A 262 9.04 -12.90 31.40
C ALA A 262 10.06 -12.41 32.44
N PRO A 263 9.62 -12.06 33.67
CA PRO A 263 10.53 -11.63 34.74
C PRO A 263 11.45 -12.74 35.26
N ALA A 264 11.00 -14.00 35.19
CA ALA A 264 11.78 -15.19 35.54
C ALA A 264 12.64 -15.69 34.35
N PRO A 265 13.61 -16.61 34.55
CA PRO A 265 14.29 -17.32 33.46
C PRO A 265 13.36 -18.20 32.60
N ALA A 266 12.04 -18.11 32.80
CA ALA A 266 11.04 -18.81 32.03
C ALA A 266 11.14 -18.48 30.54
N ARG A 267 10.89 -19.51 29.71
CA ARG A 267 10.82 -19.39 28.24
C ARG A 267 9.39 -19.13 27.74
N THR A 268 8.59 -18.50 28.59
CA THR A 268 7.21 -18.06 28.36
C THR A 268 7.18 -16.55 28.22
N VAL A 269 6.01 -15.96 27.93
CA VAL A 269 5.84 -14.51 27.87
C VAL A 269 4.66 -14.06 28.74
N PRO A 270 4.57 -12.78 29.12
CA PRO A 270 3.39 -12.23 29.79
C PRO A 270 2.11 -12.20 28.93
N SER A 271 2.19 -11.83 27.65
CA SER A 271 1.06 -11.92 26.71
C SER A 271 1.51 -11.99 25.24
N GLN A 272 1.33 -13.15 24.60
CA GLN A 272 1.53 -13.33 23.16
C GLN A 272 0.43 -12.61 22.38
N ALA A 273 -0.82 -12.69 22.86
CA ALA A 273 -1.97 -12.09 22.21
C ALA A 273 -1.80 -10.58 22.05
N LEU A 274 -1.45 -9.87 23.13
CA LEU A 274 -1.22 -8.42 23.07
C LEU A 274 0.01 -8.08 22.23
N LEU A 275 1.11 -8.81 22.36
CA LEU A 275 2.30 -8.60 21.53
C LEU A 275 1.95 -8.65 20.04
N TYR A 276 1.24 -9.69 19.60
CA TYR A 276 0.88 -9.82 18.19
C TYR A 276 -0.17 -8.78 17.78
N GLU A 277 -1.08 -8.39 18.67
CA GLU A 277 -2.06 -7.36 18.36
C GLU A 277 -1.42 -5.98 18.14
N LEU A 278 -0.45 -5.60 18.98
CA LEU A 278 0.33 -4.37 18.78
C LEU A 278 1.13 -4.40 17.47
N VAL A 279 1.64 -5.58 17.07
CA VAL A 279 2.33 -5.72 15.78
C VAL A 279 1.34 -5.70 14.60
N ARG A 280 0.07 -6.13 14.78
CA ARG A 280 -0.98 -5.95 13.77
C ARG A 280 -1.37 -4.48 13.66
N ALA A 281 -1.51 -3.77 14.77
CA ALA A 281 -1.69 -2.32 14.76
C ALA A 281 -0.54 -1.61 14.02
N ALA A 282 0.70 -2.09 14.16
CA ALA A 282 1.85 -1.62 13.39
C ALA A 282 1.77 -1.97 11.89
N GLN A 283 1.08 -3.04 11.49
CA GLN A 283 0.86 -3.35 10.07
C GLN A 283 -0.14 -2.36 9.45
N ASP A 284 -1.14 -1.95 10.22
CA ASP A 284 -2.17 -1.02 9.78
C ASP A 284 -1.61 0.42 9.75
N PHE A 285 -0.88 0.83 10.81
CA PHE A 285 -0.32 2.18 10.96
C PHE A 285 1.15 2.11 11.43
N PRO A 286 2.09 1.78 10.53
CA PRO A 286 3.50 1.59 10.88
C PRO A 286 4.19 2.90 11.25
N THR A 287 5.19 2.83 12.15
CA THR A 287 6.17 3.90 12.41
C THR A 287 7.60 3.32 12.48
N PRO A 288 8.64 4.09 12.13
CA PRO A 288 10.03 3.62 12.19
C PRO A 288 10.49 3.23 13.60
N GLU A 289 10.03 3.94 14.63
CA GLU A 289 10.34 3.69 16.04
C GLU A 289 9.73 2.36 16.48
N LEU A 290 8.46 2.09 16.13
CA LEU A 290 7.80 0.85 16.47
C LEU A 290 8.44 -0.35 15.76
N VAL A 291 8.85 -0.22 14.49
CA VAL A 291 9.65 -1.25 13.79
C VAL A 291 10.94 -1.53 14.54
N THR A 292 11.60 -0.50 15.06
CA THR A 292 12.83 -0.63 15.84
C THR A 292 12.56 -1.35 17.17
N ALA A 293 11.52 -0.95 17.91
CA ALA A 293 11.13 -1.58 19.17
C ALA A 293 10.76 -3.07 18.98
N ILE A 294 10.00 -3.42 17.94
CA ILE A 294 9.65 -4.82 17.62
C ILE A 294 10.91 -5.64 17.33
N ARG A 295 11.88 -5.09 16.58
CA ARG A 295 13.17 -5.77 16.30
C ARG A 295 13.99 -5.98 17.57
N THR A 296 14.00 -5.01 18.48
CA THR A 296 14.65 -5.12 19.80
C THR A 296 14.01 -6.25 20.61
N VAL A 297 12.68 -6.29 20.68
CA VAL A 297 11.96 -7.38 21.35
C VAL A 297 12.25 -8.74 20.71
N ARG A 298 12.24 -8.82 19.37
CA ARG A 298 12.60 -10.04 18.64
C ARG A 298 13.99 -10.57 19.01
N GLY A 299 14.95 -9.69 19.29
CA GLY A 299 16.31 -10.08 19.71
C GLY A 299 16.40 -10.60 21.14
N ASN A 300 15.51 -10.13 22.03
CA ASN A 300 15.58 -10.38 23.46
C ASN A 300 14.60 -11.44 23.97
N VAL A 301 13.55 -11.75 23.20
CA VAL A 301 12.52 -12.73 23.60
C VAL A 301 13.08 -14.15 23.68
N ARG A 302 12.77 -14.84 24.78
CA ARG A 302 13.24 -16.21 25.07
C ARG A 302 12.31 -17.31 24.55
N HIS A 303 11.06 -16.96 24.23
CA HIS A 303 10.07 -17.91 23.74
C HIS A 303 10.38 -18.34 22.30
N ALA A 304 10.58 -19.63 22.06
CA ALA A 304 11.11 -20.15 20.79
C ALA A 304 10.26 -19.82 19.54
N GLY A 305 8.93 -19.75 19.69
CA GLY A 305 8.02 -19.47 18.56
C GLY A 305 7.88 -17.98 18.20
N VAL A 306 8.14 -17.07 19.14
CA VAL A 306 7.85 -15.64 18.95
C VAL A 306 8.77 -15.00 17.90
N PRO A 307 10.11 -15.22 17.89
CA PRO A 307 10.98 -14.63 16.88
C PRO A 307 10.56 -14.94 15.44
N LYS A 308 10.18 -16.19 15.15
CA LYS A 308 9.75 -16.60 13.80
C LYS A 308 8.48 -15.89 13.37
N GLN A 309 7.54 -15.72 14.28
CA GLN A 309 6.29 -15.01 14.00
C GLN A 309 6.53 -13.50 13.83
N LEU A 310 7.36 -12.90 14.70
CA LEU A 310 7.75 -11.49 14.56
C LEU A 310 8.49 -11.24 13.24
N ASP A 311 9.38 -12.13 12.79
CA ASP A 311 10.07 -12.01 11.50
C ASP A 311 9.07 -12.05 10.31
N LYS A 312 8.00 -12.84 10.41
CA LYS A 312 6.93 -12.88 9.39
C LYS A 312 6.12 -11.59 9.38
N MET A 313 5.78 -11.08 10.56
CA MET A 313 4.96 -9.87 10.71
C MET A 313 5.74 -8.60 10.35
N LEU A 314 7.01 -8.50 10.75
CA LEU A 314 7.90 -7.38 10.42
C LEU A 314 8.02 -7.15 8.91
N LYS A 315 8.04 -8.20 8.09
CA LYS A 315 8.02 -8.06 6.63
C LYS A 315 6.80 -7.30 6.12
N LYS A 316 5.64 -7.50 6.76
CA LYS A 316 4.41 -6.79 6.40
C LYS A 316 4.44 -5.35 6.91
N VAL A 317 4.91 -5.14 8.15
CA VAL A 317 5.07 -3.81 8.74
C VAL A 317 6.04 -2.95 7.91
N GLU A 318 7.18 -3.51 7.50
CA GLU A 318 8.18 -2.81 6.68
C GLU A 318 7.65 -2.48 5.27
N ALA A 319 6.82 -3.35 4.70
CA ALA A 319 6.14 -3.08 3.44
C ALA A 319 5.12 -1.96 3.59
N ALA A 320 4.27 -2.02 4.63
CA ALA A 320 3.29 -0.98 4.93
C ALA A 320 3.96 0.37 5.26
N LEU A 321 5.11 0.35 5.95
CA LEU A 321 5.86 1.58 6.28
C LEU A 321 6.31 2.30 5.02
N ALA A 322 6.67 1.58 3.97
CA ALA A 322 7.05 2.19 2.70
C ALA A 322 5.89 2.98 2.04
N GLU A 323 4.64 2.63 2.35
CA GLU A 323 3.44 3.28 1.82
C GLU A 323 2.98 4.48 2.68
N ARG A 324 3.50 4.62 3.91
CA ARG A 324 3.15 5.71 4.84
C ARG A 324 4.21 6.82 4.84
N THR A 325 4.23 7.59 3.75
CA THR A 325 5.32 8.51 3.39
C THR A 325 5.54 9.66 4.38
N ASP A 326 4.50 10.07 5.11
CA ASP A 326 4.52 11.11 6.15
C ASP A 326 5.43 10.75 7.34
N VAL A 327 5.50 9.46 7.71
CA VAL A 327 6.33 9.00 8.84
C VAL A 327 7.58 8.24 8.42
N ALA A 328 7.56 7.61 7.23
CA ALA A 328 8.63 6.73 6.76
C ALA A 328 9.99 7.42 6.59
N LEU A 329 9.99 8.76 6.47
CA LEU A 329 11.20 9.56 6.33
C LEU A 329 12.01 9.69 7.64
N ARG A 330 11.41 9.36 8.81
CA ARG A 330 12.12 9.37 10.10
C ARG A 330 13.04 8.15 10.20
N LEU A 331 14.32 8.34 9.88
CA LEU A 331 15.29 7.25 9.91
C LEU A 331 16.10 7.24 11.22
N PRO A 332 16.26 6.08 11.88
CA PRO A 332 17.18 5.99 13.00
C PRO A 332 18.62 6.01 12.50
N ARG A 333 19.51 6.71 13.21
CA ARG A 333 20.93 6.83 12.86
C ARG A 333 21.74 5.55 13.04
N LEU A 334 21.21 4.54 13.74
CA LEU A 334 21.83 3.21 13.95
C LEU A 334 23.30 3.25 14.42
N GLY A 335 23.70 4.31 15.13
CA GLY A 335 25.05 4.51 15.67
C GLY A 335 26.10 4.96 14.65
N PHE A 336 25.74 5.30 13.42
CA PHE A 336 26.66 5.89 12.43
C PHE A 336 27.04 7.31 12.84
N GLY A 337 28.31 7.68 12.64
CA GLY A 337 28.75 9.06 12.78
C GLY A 337 28.26 9.94 11.63
N ASP A 338 28.36 11.26 11.75
CA ASP A 338 27.92 12.20 10.71
C ASP A 338 28.73 12.07 9.40
N ASP A 339 29.87 11.38 9.41
CA ASP A 339 30.62 11.00 8.20
C ASP A 339 29.98 9.81 7.46
N GLY A 340 28.87 9.24 7.97
CA GLY A 340 28.18 8.07 7.41
C GLY A 340 28.99 6.78 7.50
N VAL A 341 29.99 6.74 8.38
CA VAL A 341 30.83 5.57 8.63
C VAL A 341 30.61 5.09 10.06
N LEU A 342 30.49 3.77 10.21
CA LEU A 342 30.45 3.11 11.51
C LEU A 342 31.74 2.32 11.70
N ARG A 343 32.44 2.56 12.83
CA ARG A 343 33.64 1.81 13.21
C ARG A 343 33.40 1.00 14.48
N ARG A 344 33.86 -0.25 14.52
CA ARG A 344 33.76 -1.16 15.68
C ARG A 344 35.04 -1.98 15.84
N LYS A 345 35.65 -1.93 17.02
CA LYS A 345 36.88 -2.67 17.33
C LYS A 345 36.63 -4.16 17.55
N ALA A 346 37.57 -4.99 17.10
CA ALA A 346 37.61 -6.45 17.28
C ALA A 346 39.07 -6.91 17.48
N GLY A 347 39.61 -6.66 18.68
CA GLY A 347 41.03 -6.85 18.96
C GLY A 347 41.89 -5.82 18.20
N ASP A 348 42.91 -6.30 17.49
CA ASP A 348 43.79 -5.47 16.63
C ASP A 348 43.16 -5.06 15.30
N TYR A 349 41.90 -5.45 15.07
CA TYR A 349 41.17 -5.18 13.83
C TYR A 349 40.01 -4.22 14.08
N GLU A 350 39.64 -3.48 13.05
CA GLU A 350 38.46 -2.62 13.08
C GLU A 350 37.51 -3.02 11.95
N ALA A 351 36.24 -3.21 12.29
CA ALA A 351 35.17 -3.34 11.31
C ALA A 351 34.72 -1.95 10.89
N VAL A 352 34.59 -1.74 9.59
CA VAL A 352 34.14 -0.47 9.01
C VAL A 352 32.90 -0.75 8.18
N VAL A 353 31.79 -0.09 8.54
CA VAL A 353 30.56 -0.11 7.74
C VAL A 353 30.38 1.24 7.08
N THR A 354 30.35 1.26 5.76
CA THR A 354 30.16 2.47 4.95
C THR A 354 28.85 2.39 4.19
N VAL A 355 28.17 3.52 4.02
CA VAL A 355 26.96 3.63 3.19
C VAL A 355 27.25 4.49 1.98
N ALA A 356 27.15 3.90 0.79
CA ALA A 356 27.15 4.60 -0.49
C ALA A 356 25.80 4.33 -1.17
N GLU A 357 25.77 3.65 -2.32
CA GLU A 357 24.53 3.11 -2.88
C GLU A 357 23.93 2.01 -1.98
N ASN A 358 24.80 1.18 -1.40
CA ASN A 358 24.45 0.15 -0.42
C ASN A 358 25.41 0.23 0.76
N ALA A 359 24.99 -0.28 1.91
CA ALA A 359 25.85 -0.53 3.05
C ALA A 359 26.77 -1.73 2.77
N THR A 360 28.05 -1.56 3.09
CA THR A 360 29.08 -2.60 2.96
C THR A 360 29.87 -2.73 4.26
N LEU A 361 30.29 -3.95 4.58
CA LEU A 361 31.15 -4.25 5.73
C LEU A 361 32.55 -4.63 5.24
N SER A 362 33.54 -3.82 5.58
CA SER A 362 34.96 -4.08 5.38
C SER A 362 35.68 -4.21 6.73
N TRP A 363 36.94 -4.66 6.67
CA TRP A 363 37.80 -4.83 7.84
C TRP A 363 39.11 -4.10 7.60
N GLU A 364 39.65 -3.49 8.64
CA GLU A 364 40.92 -2.77 8.63
C GLU A 364 41.83 -3.30 9.74
N LYS A 365 43.14 -3.17 9.53
CA LYS A 365 44.18 -3.33 10.57
C LYS A 365 45.15 -2.17 10.44
N ASP A 366 45.41 -1.45 11.54
CA ASP A 366 46.28 -0.26 11.56
C ASP A 366 45.91 0.78 10.46
N GLY A 367 44.61 0.97 10.21
CA GLY A 367 44.07 1.87 9.19
C GLY A 367 44.19 1.39 7.74
N ARG A 368 44.60 0.13 7.50
CA ARG A 368 44.71 -0.45 6.16
C ARG A 368 43.57 -1.45 5.87
N PRO A 369 42.88 -1.33 4.72
CA PRO A 369 41.79 -2.23 4.36
C PRO A 369 42.27 -3.65 4.06
N LEU A 370 41.48 -4.62 4.50
CA LEU A 370 41.69 -6.05 4.32
C LEU A 370 40.69 -6.60 3.30
N ARG A 371 41.16 -7.52 2.44
CA ARG A 371 40.31 -8.16 1.40
C ARG A 371 39.25 -9.11 1.96
N SER A 372 39.43 -9.62 3.17
CA SER A 372 38.54 -10.62 3.74
C SER A 372 38.47 -10.52 5.25
N LEU A 373 37.41 -11.12 5.83
CA LEU A 373 37.23 -11.25 7.27
C LEU A 373 38.41 -12.03 7.89
N PRO A 374 39.21 -11.41 8.79
CA PRO A 374 40.36 -12.06 9.42
C PRO A 374 39.97 -13.31 10.21
N ALA A 375 40.83 -14.34 10.18
CA ALA A 375 40.59 -15.58 10.91
C ALA A 375 40.48 -15.39 12.44
N PRO A 376 41.31 -14.55 13.11
CA PRO A 376 41.15 -14.26 14.54
C PRO A 376 39.78 -13.66 14.87
N VAL A 377 39.35 -12.66 14.09
CA VAL A 377 38.02 -12.04 14.25
C VAL A 377 36.90 -13.06 14.07
N ARG A 378 37.00 -13.94 13.08
CA ARG A 378 35.98 -14.97 12.84
C ARG A 378 35.86 -15.97 14.00
N ARG A 379 36.96 -16.30 14.66
CA ARG A 379 37.00 -17.23 15.79
C ARG A 379 36.59 -16.57 17.10
N ASP A 380 37.14 -15.38 17.37
CA ASP A 380 37.11 -14.75 18.68
C ASP A 380 36.00 -13.68 18.80
N HIS A 381 35.49 -13.19 17.67
CA HIS A 381 34.46 -12.13 17.59
C HIS A 381 33.28 -12.50 16.67
N ALA A 382 32.93 -13.79 16.57
CA ALA A 382 31.87 -14.27 15.68
C ALA A 382 30.50 -13.58 15.91
N ALA A 383 30.16 -13.25 17.15
CA ALA A 383 28.92 -12.55 17.50
C ALA A 383 28.86 -11.14 16.90
N LEU A 384 29.95 -10.38 17.01
CA LEU A 384 30.07 -9.03 16.42
C LEU A 384 29.98 -9.09 14.88
N VAL A 385 30.63 -10.07 14.24
CA VAL A 385 30.53 -10.26 12.78
C VAL A 385 29.07 -10.50 12.37
N LYS A 386 28.34 -11.33 13.13
CA LYS A 386 26.92 -11.60 12.86
C LYS A 386 26.08 -10.34 13.04
N GLU A 387 26.29 -9.59 14.12
CA GLU A 387 25.62 -8.32 14.40
C GLU A 387 25.81 -7.31 13.26
N LEU A 388 27.04 -7.09 12.82
CA LEU A 388 27.36 -6.13 11.76
C LEU A 388 26.81 -6.54 10.40
N ARG A 389 26.76 -7.83 10.09
CA ARG A 389 26.10 -8.33 8.87
C ARG A 389 24.60 -8.10 8.90
N GLU A 390 23.96 -8.30 10.04
CA GLU A 390 22.54 -7.96 10.20
C GLU A 390 22.30 -6.45 10.17
N LEU A 391 23.23 -5.64 10.70
CA LEU A 391 23.19 -4.19 10.56
C LEU A 391 23.23 -3.76 9.08
N VAL A 392 24.16 -4.30 8.29
CA VAL A 392 24.24 -4.02 6.84
C VAL A 392 22.92 -4.35 6.14
N LYS A 393 22.32 -5.52 6.44
CA LYS A 393 21.01 -5.88 5.88
C LYS A 393 19.92 -4.88 6.27
N ARG A 394 19.90 -4.45 7.54
CA ARG A 394 18.93 -3.47 8.04
C ARG A 394 19.08 -2.11 7.37
N VAL A 395 20.31 -1.60 7.22
CA VAL A 395 20.55 -0.32 6.53
C VAL A 395 20.10 -0.41 5.08
N ASN A 396 20.43 -1.49 4.36
CA ASN A 396 19.97 -1.66 2.98
C ASN A 396 18.45 -1.72 2.87
N ALA A 397 17.77 -2.41 3.79
CA ALA A 397 16.30 -2.41 3.83
C ALA A 397 15.74 -1.00 4.07
N GLN A 398 16.33 -0.22 4.98
CA GLN A 398 15.93 1.16 5.24
C GLN A 398 16.14 2.08 4.04
N LEU A 399 17.24 1.93 3.30
CA LEU A 399 17.47 2.69 2.08
C LEU A 399 16.40 2.38 1.01
N VAL A 400 16.01 1.12 0.86
CA VAL A 400 14.91 0.73 -0.04
C VAL A 400 13.58 1.33 0.42
N THR A 401 13.26 1.25 1.72
CA THR A 401 12.05 1.87 2.28
C THR A 401 12.06 3.38 2.09
N LEU A 402 13.19 4.06 2.33
CA LEU A 402 13.32 5.50 2.12
C LEU A 402 13.10 5.87 0.66
N ALA A 403 13.73 5.14 -0.28
CA ALA A 403 13.56 5.41 -1.71
C ALA A 403 12.09 5.27 -2.14
N ARG A 404 11.38 4.24 -1.64
CA ARG A 404 9.94 4.05 -1.89
C ARG A 404 9.09 5.14 -1.25
N ALA A 405 9.38 5.53 -0.01
CA ALA A 405 8.65 6.58 0.68
C ALA A 405 8.81 7.93 -0.01
N LEU A 406 10.04 8.26 -0.45
CA LEU A 406 10.33 9.44 -1.25
C LEU A 406 9.57 9.40 -2.59
N GLU A 407 9.61 8.28 -3.33
CA GLU A 407 8.86 8.16 -4.58
C GLU A 407 7.33 8.26 -4.36
N GLY A 408 6.81 7.66 -3.30
CA GLY A 408 5.40 7.78 -2.91
C GLY A 408 4.98 9.20 -2.57
N GLY A 409 5.94 10.08 -2.22
CA GLY A 409 5.70 11.50 -1.99
C GLY A 409 5.09 12.23 -3.20
N PHE A 410 5.32 11.76 -4.43
CA PHE A 410 4.67 12.33 -5.63
C PHE A 410 3.16 12.16 -5.60
N SER A 411 2.66 11.01 -5.13
CA SER A 411 1.24 10.69 -5.08
C SER A 411 0.44 11.56 -4.11
N VAL A 412 1.12 12.21 -3.16
CA VAL A 412 0.50 13.09 -2.14
C VAL A 412 0.99 14.53 -2.23
N ASP A 413 1.75 14.88 -3.28
CA ASP A 413 2.42 16.18 -3.45
C ASP A 413 3.15 16.64 -2.16
N ALA A 414 3.95 15.74 -1.57
CA ALA A 414 4.57 15.95 -0.27
C ALA A 414 5.46 17.20 -0.25
N VAL A 415 5.21 18.06 0.74
CA VAL A 415 6.02 19.26 1.04
C VAL A 415 6.53 19.17 2.48
N HIS A 416 7.81 19.50 2.66
CA HIS A 416 8.46 19.49 3.97
C HIS A 416 9.08 20.86 4.28
N PRO A 417 9.30 21.19 5.57
CA PRO A 417 10.14 22.32 5.95
C PRO A 417 11.60 22.09 5.54
N TYR A 418 12.21 23.09 4.91
CA TYR A 418 13.57 23.02 4.36
C TYR A 418 14.64 22.72 5.42
N GLY A 419 14.53 23.32 6.62
CA GLY A 419 15.46 23.07 7.72
C GLY A 419 15.41 21.63 8.24
N TRP A 420 14.20 21.06 8.33
CA TRP A 420 14.02 19.66 8.68
C TRP A 420 14.61 18.75 7.61
N TRP A 421 14.30 18.98 6.32
CA TRP A 421 14.85 18.20 5.22
C TRP A 421 16.38 18.26 5.21
N ARG A 422 16.95 19.45 5.43
CA ARG A 422 18.41 19.66 5.43
C ARG A 422 19.09 18.86 6.54
N THR A 423 18.51 18.83 7.75
CA THR A 423 19.11 18.13 8.89
C THR A 423 18.79 16.63 8.91
N GLU A 424 17.53 16.25 8.70
CA GLU A 424 17.03 14.89 8.90
C GLU A 424 17.12 14.01 7.64
N LEU A 425 17.30 14.60 6.46
CA LEU A 425 17.44 13.85 5.20
C LEU A 425 18.78 14.13 4.50
N ALA A 426 19.03 15.36 4.09
CA ALA A 426 20.26 15.70 3.35
C ALA A 426 21.53 15.60 4.21
N GLY A 427 21.43 15.90 5.52
CA GLY A 427 22.51 15.78 6.49
C GLY A 427 22.58 14.42 7.19
N HIS A 428 21.57 13.56 7.04
CA HIS A 428 21.51 12.31 7.77
C HIS A 428 22.53 11.29 7.25
N PRO A 429 23.25 10.55 8.13
CA PRO A 429 24.40 9.76 7.74
C PRO A 429 24.15 8.69 6.67
N GLN A 430 22.99 8.05 6.71
CA GLN A 430 22.55 7.07 5.71
C GLN A 430 21.66 7.68 4.62
N ALA A 431 20.60 8.42 4.99
CA ALA A 431 19.61 8.94 4.06
C ALA A 431 20.20 9.83 2.96
N ARG A 432 21.23 10.63 3.30
CA ARG A 432 21.87 11.56 2.38
C ARG A 432 22.36 10.89 1.09
N THR A 433 22.73 9.61 1.14
CA THR A 433 23.26 8.90 -0.02
C THR A 433 22.20 8.70 -1.10
N LEU A 434 20.91 8.71 -0.73
CA LEU A 434 19.79 8.72 -1.67
C LEU A 434 19.37 10.15 -2.00
N VAL A 435 19.18 10.98 -0.97
CA VAL A 435 18.63 12.33 -1.06
C VAL A 435 19.44 13.23 -1.99
N ARG A 436 20.78 13.16 -1.92
CA ARG A 436 21.67 14.01 -2.74
C ARG A 436 21.62 13.71 -4.24
N ARG A 437 21.18 12.51 -4.63
CA ARG A 437 21.08 12.06 -6.03
C ARG A 437 19.71 12.36 -6.65
N LEU A 438 18.81 12.97 -5.89
CA LEU A 438 17.49 13.41 -6.34
C LEU A 438 17.51 14.93 -6.58
N ILE A 439 16.65 15.37 -7.49
CA ILE A 439 16.41 16.78 -7.78
C ILE A 439 15.31 17.26 -6.83
N TRP A 440 15.51 18.40 -6.20
CA TRP A 440 14.58 18.99 -5.23
C TRP A 440 14.18 20.39 -5.67
N GLU A 441 12.97 20.82 -5.34
CA GLU A 441 12.55 22.20 -5.48
C GLU A 441 12.47 22.84 -4.09
N ILE A 442 13.16 23.97 -3.90
CA ILE A 442 13.15 24.74 -2.66
C ILE A 442 12.51 26.10 -2.97
N GLU A 443 11.53 26.50 -2.17
CA GLU A 443 10.90 27.81 -2.28
C GLU A 443 11.82 28.88 -1.67
N VAL A 444 12.53 29.63 -2.53
CA VAL A 444 13.51 30.64 -2.11
C VAL A 444 12.86 32.00 -1.81
N ALA A 445 11.68 32.24 -2.39
CA ALA A 445 10.77 33.35 -2.10
C ALA A 445 9.32 32.88 -2.37
N PRO A 446 8.28 33.56 -1.87
CA PRO A 446 6.90 33.13 -2.05
C PRO A 446 6.54 32.89 -3.53
N GLY A 447 6.22 31.64 -3.87
CA GLY A 447 5.92 31.19 -5.24
C GLY A 447 7.13 30.99 -6.16
N GLU A 448 8.33 31.33 -5.73
CA GLU A 448 9.58 31.18 -6.48
C GLU A 448 10.31 29.89 -6.04
N TRP A 449 10.28 28.89 -6.91
CA TRP A 449 10.87 27.57 -6.66
C TRP A 449 12.17 27.41 -7.44
N GLN A 450 13.24 27.03 -6.74
CA GLN A 450 14.53 26.72 -7.34
C GLN A 450 14.79 25.21 -7.33
N ALA A 451 14.99 24.63 -8.51
CA ALA A 451 15.37 23.23 -8.66
C ALA A 451 16.87 23.03 -8.39
N VAL A 452 17.24 22.07 -7.53
CA VAL A 452 18.62 21.79 -7.12
C VAL A 452 18.91 20.28 -7.08
N LEU A 453 20.15 19.91 -7.39
CA LEU A 453 20.66 18.55 -7.25
C LEU A 453 21.84 18.59 -6.27
N PRO A 454 21.69 18.16 -5.00
CA PRO A 454 22.72 18.36 -3.99
C PRO A 454 24.06 17.68 -4.30
N GLU A 455 24.09 16.60 -5.10
CA GLU A 455 25.33 15.97 -5.56
C GLU A 455 26.10 16.82 -6.61
N ALA A 456 25.43 17.77 -7.26
CA ALA A 456 25.99 18.54 -8.38
C ALA A 456 26.29 20.01 -8.05
N GLY A 457 25.86 20.52 -6.90
CA GLY A 457 26.08 21.92 -6.50
C GLY A 457 25.60 22.23 -5.09
N ASP A 458 25.86 23.46 -4.66
CA ASP A 458 25.47 23.94 -3.34
C ASP A 458 23.97 24.14 -3.21
N LEU A 459 23.49 24.06 -1.97
CA LEU A 459 22.11 24.34 -1.62
C LEU A 459 21.86 25.85 -1.56
N PRO A 460 20.65 26.34 -1.93
CA PRO A 460 20.33 27.75 -1.86
C PRO A 460 20.20 28.20 -0.40
N ASP A 461 20.48 29.49 -0.18
CA ASP A 461 20.20 30.15 1.09
C ASP A 461 18.70 30.47 1.16
N ALA A 462 17.98 29.72 1.99
CA ALA A 462 16.54 29.85 2.18
C ALA A 462 16.19 29.62 3.67
N PRO A 463 15.11 30.24 4.19
CA PRO A 463 14.70 30.05 5.59
C PRO A 463 14.44 28.57 5.92
N ASP A 464 14.70 28.15 7.17
CA ASP A 464 14.42 26.77 7.61
C ASP A 464 12.92 26.39 7.50
N THR A 465 12.02 27.39 7.50
CA THR A 465 10.58 27.21 7.30
C THR A 465 10.14 27.18 5.83
N ALA A 466 11.06 27.42 4.88
CA ALA A 466 10.76 27.36 3.46
C ALA A 466 10.25 25.98 3.06
N ALA A 467 9.40 25.93 2.03
CA ALA A 467 8.92 24.67 1.51
C ALA A 467 9.99 23.99 0.65
N VAL A 468 10.16 22.68 0.84
CA VAL A 468 10.95 21.83 -0.05
C VAL A 468 10.14 20.60 -0.47
N ARG A 469 10.22 20.25 -1.75
CA ARG A 469 9.55 19.08 -2.32
C ARG A 469 10.42 18.40 -3.36
N LEU A 470 10.07 17.17 -3.72
CA LEU A 470 10.72 16.51 -4.86
C LEU A 470 10.35 17.22 -6.16
N TRP A 471 11.35 17.48 -6.98
CA TRP A 471 11.14 17.99 -8.33
C TRP A 471 10.39 16.94 -9.17
N HIS A 472 9.43 17.39 -9.98
CA HIS A 472 8.67 16.54 -10.89
C HIS A 472 8.68 17.15 -12.30
N PRO A 473 8.89 16.36 -13.38
CA PRO A 473 9.02 16.91 -14.72
C PRO A 473 7.75 17.63 -15.23
N LEU A 474 6.56 17.28 -14.74
CA LEU A 474 5.31 18.04 -15.03
C LEU A 474 5.39 19.52 -14.69
N ARG A 475 6.21 19.92 -13.71
CA ARG A 475 6.35 21.31 -13.26
C ARG A 475 7.43 22.06 -14.03
N SER A 476 8.08 21.42 -15.00
CA SER A 476 9.23 21.96 -15.72
C SER A 476 9.05 21.92 -17.22
N GLY A 477 9.60 22.93 -17.91
CA GLY A 477 9.62 22.96 -19.36
C GLY A 477 10.47 21.82 -19.95
N PRO A 478 10.18 21.35 -21.18
CA PRO A 478 10.92 20.26 -21.82
C PRO A 478 12.44 20.48 -21.91
N ASP A 479 12.89 21.71 -22.11
CA ASP A 479 14.33 22.04 -22.14
C ASP A 479 15.01 21.83 -20.78
N SER A 480 14.37 22.25 -19.69
CA SER A 480 14.89 22.02 -18.34
C SER A 480 14.91 20.53 -18.00
N VAL A 481 13.90 19.77 -18.40
CA VAL A 481 13.89 18.29 -18.24
C VAL A 481 15.05 17.66 -19.01
N ARG A 482 15.28 18.06 -20.26
CA ARG A 482 16.42 17.59 -21.06
C ARG A 482 17.76 17.91 -20.39
N ALA A 483 17.94 19.14 -19.91
CA ALA A 483 19.16 19.56 -19.22
C ALA A 483 19.44 18.71 -17.97
N TRP A 484 18.42 18.38 -17.18
CA TRP A 484 18.56 17.46 -16.04
C TRP A 484 18.99 16.06 -16.48
N ARG A 485 18.37 15.50 -17.52
CA ARG A 485 18.72 14.17 -18.07
C ARG A 485 20.15 14.12 -18.57
N ASP A 486 20.60 15.17 -19.25
CA ASP A 486 21.97 15.31 -19.75
C ASP A 486 22.96 15.40 -18.59
N LEU A 487 22.71 16.29 -17.62
CA LEU A 487 23.57 16.45 -16.43
C LEU A 487 23.72 15.14 -15.65
N LEU A 488 22.63 14.42 -15.38
CA LEU A 488 22.66 13.13 -14.66
C LEU A 488 23.49 12.09 -15.41
N THR A 489 23.37 12.06 -16.74
CA THR A 489 24.13 11.13 -17.59
C THR A 489 25.62 11.48 -17.63
N GLU A 490 25.93 12.75 -17.84
CA GLU A 490 27.30 13.26 -17.93
C GLU A 490 28.07 13.08 -16.62
N ARG A 491 27.41 13.38 -15.49
CA ARG A 491 27.99 13.21 -14.14
C ARG A 491 27.91 11.78 -13.63
N ARG A 492 27.30 10.85 -14.37
CA ARG A 492 27.05 9.46 -13.95
C ARG A 492 26.33 9.36 -12.60
N ILE A 493 25.37 10.25 -12.36
CA ILE A 493 24.55 10.25 -11.15
C ILE A 493 23.36 9.33 -11.38
N ARG A 494 23.33 8.20 -10.67
CA ARG A 494 22.20 7.26 -10.69
C ARG A 494 21.14 7.66 -9.68
N GLN A 495 19.97 8.06 -10.17
CA GLN A 495 18.82 8.35 -9.32
C GLN A 495 18.26 7.06 -8.69
N PRO A 496 17.80 7.10 -7.44
CA PRO A 496 17.27 5.92 -6.75
C PRO A 496 15.94 5.41 -7.34
N PHE A 497 15.22 6.25 -8.06
CA PHE A 497 14.03 5.92 -8.85
C PHE A 497 13.95 6.87 -10.06
N LYS A 498 13.06 6.58 -11.01
CA LYS A 498 12.82 7.45 -12.17
C LYS A 498 12.24 8.79 -11.72
N GLN A 499 13.05 9.84 -11.83
CA GLN A 499 12.62 11.22 -11.56
C GLN A 499 12.80 12.10 -12.82
N ALA A 500 14.02 12.34 -13.30
CA ALA A 500 14.23 13.12 -14.53
C ALA A 500 13.68 12.41 -15.78
N PHE A 501 13.78 11.08 -15.80
CA PHE A 501 13.22 10.20 -16.83
C PHE A 501 11.85 9.65 -16.45
N ARG A 502 11.15 10.33 -15.54
CA ARG A 502 9.79 9.94 -15.16
C ARG A 502 8.83 10.26 -16.29
N GLU A 503 7.97 9.28 -16.57
CA GLU A 503 6.86 9.36 -17.50
C GLU A 503 5.85 10.42 -17.05
N ILE A 504 5.29 11.17 -18.00
CA ILE A 504 4.28 12.20 -17.76
C ILE A 504 3.04 11.87 -18.58
N TYR A 505 1.87 11.89 -17.95
CA TYR A 505 0.59 11.69 -18.65
C TYR A 505 -0.24 12.95 -18.49
N LEU A 506 -0.53 13.59 -19.62
CA LEU A 506 -1.47 14.70 -19.71
C LEU A 506 -2.83 14.21 -20.21
N LEU A 507 -3.88 14.97 -19.92
CA LEU A 507 -5.20 14.72 -20.46
C LEU A 507 -5.14 14.82 -22.00
N THR A 508 -5.76 13.87 -22.68
CA THR A 508 -5.81 13.80 -24.14
C THR A 508 -7.19 14.21 -24.66
N PRO A 509 -7.33 14.61 -25.93
CA PRO A 509 -8.64 14.92 -26.51
C PRO A 509 -9.66 13.77 -26.42
N ALA A 510 -9.20 12.51 -26.46
CA ALA A 510 -10.09 11.36 -26.27
C ALA A 510 -10.68 11.30 -24.85
N GLU A 511 -9.92 11.73 -23.84
CA GLU A 511 -10.38 11.78 -22.46
C GLU A 511 -11.23 13.02 -22.17
N GLU A 512 -11.04 14.09 -22.94
CA GLU A 512 -11.97 15.24 -22.96
C GLU A 512 -13.34 14.85 -23.52
N GLU A 513 -13.38 13.94 -24.51
CA GLU A 513 -14.62 13.43 -25.11
C GLU A 513 -15.38 12.48 -24.18
N THR A 514 -14.69 11.53 -23.53
CA THR A 514 -15.31 10.58 -22.59
C THR A 514 -15.68 11.23 -21.25
N GLY A 515 -15.01 12.31 -20.87
CA GLY A 515 -15.35 13.17 -19.74
C GLY A 515 -15.03 12.59 -18.36
N VAL A 516 -15.53 11.40 -18.01
CA VAL A 516 -15.44 10.81 -16.65
C VAL A 516 -14.58 9.55 -16.56
N TYR A 517 -14.13 9.01 -17.69
CA TYR A 517 -13.30 7.80 -17.73
C TYR A 517 -12.25 7.84 -18.84
N SER A 518 -11.13 7.14 -18.66
CA SER A 518 -10.09 6.97 -19.69
C SER A 518 -10.03 5.52 -20.17
N ASN A 519 -10.06 5.34 -21.49
CA ASN A 519 -9.87 4.04 -22.17
C ASN A 519 -8.41 3.77 -22.55
N ARG A 520 -7.45 4.62 -22.13
CA ARG A 520 -6.04 4.54 -22.56
C ARG A 520 -5.37 3.18 -22.30
N PHE A 521 -5.85 2.47 -21.30
CA PHE A 521 -5.32 1.16 -20.86
C PHE A 521 -6.37 0.04 -20.91
N ALA A 522 -7.49 0.27 -21.59
CA ALA A 522 -8.54 -0.72 -21.78
C ALA A 522 -8.18 -1.70 -22.91
N ALA A 523 -8.91 -2.82 -22.96
CA ALA A 523 -8.81 -3.87 -23.98
C ALA A 523 -7.46 -4.60 -24.04
N HIS A 524 -6.81 -4.85 -22.90
CA HIS A 524 -5.63 -5.72 -22.82
C HIS A 524 -5.95 -7.03 -22.10
N LEU A 525 -5.59 -8.16 -22.72
CA LEU A 525 -5.46 -9.43 -22.00
C LEU A 525 -4.13 -9.47 -21.26
N VAL A 526 -4.19 -9.69 -19.95
CA VAL A 526 -3.04 -9.62 -19.06
C VAL A 526 -2.87 -10.88 -18.22
N HIS A 527 -1.63 -11.20 -17.85
CA HIS A 527 -1.35 -12.22 -16.82
C HIS A 527 -1.81 -11.73 -15.44
N TYR A 528 -3.02 -12.12 -15.01
CA TYR A 528 -3.69 -11.55 -13.85
C TYR A 528 -2.89 -11.70 -12.55
N ARG A 529 -2.35 -12.89 -12.26
CA ARG A 529 -1.54 -13.10 -11.03
C ARG A 529 -0.36 -12.15 -10.89
N ARG A 530 0.25 -11.77 -12.02
CA ARG A 530 1.37 -10.82 -12.04
C ARG A 530 0.86 -9.40 -11.85
N MET A 531 -0.24 -9.03 -12.51
CA MET A 531 -0.87 -7.72 -12.34
C MET A 531 -1.34 -7.50 -10.89
N PHE A 532 -2.04 -8.48 -10.31
CA PHE A 532 -2.48 -8.45 -8.92
C PHE A 532 -1.33 -8.37 -7.90
N ALA A 533 -0.15 -8.89 -8.24
CA ALA A 533 1.05 -8.71 -7.42
C ALA A 533 1.62 -7.28 -7.53
N LEU A 534 1.51 -6.65 -8.72
CA LEU A 534 1.92 -5.27 -8.94
C LEU A 534 1.00 -4.27 -8.24
N PHE A 535 -0.32 -4.49 -8.25
CA PHE A 535 -1.28 -3.67 -7.48
C PHE A 535 -0.84 -3.54 -6.02
N ARG A 536 -0.64 -4.68 -5.36
CA ARG A 536 -0.17 -4.72 -3.96
C ARG A 536 1.20 -4.10 -3.75
N ALA A 537 2.09 -4.17 -4.74
CA ALA A 537 3.43 -3.58 -4.66
C ALA A 537 3.43 -2.05 -4.88
N ARG A 538 2.33 -1.47 -5.37
CA ARG A 538 2.15 -0.03 -5.61
C ARG A 538 1.11 0.61 -4.70
N GLY A 539 0.68 -0.11 -3.64
CA GLY A 539 -0.31 0.39 -2.69
C GLY A 539 -1.75 0.42 -3.22
N TRP A 540 -2.06 -0.33 -4.29
CA TRP A 540 -3.43 -0.50 -4.78
C TRP A 540 -4.12 -1.67 -4.09
N THR A 541 -5.42 -1.52 -3.82
CA THR A 541 -6.29 -2.54 -3.24
C THR A 541 -7.23 -3.09 -4.31
N SER A 542 -7.40 -4.41 -4.33
CA SER A 542 -8.28 -5.10 -5.27
C SER A 542 -8.70 -6.43 -4.64
N GLY A 543 -9.95 -6.82 -4.83
CA GLY A 543 -10.42 -8.19 -4.70
C GLY A 543 -9.67 -9.12 -5.64
N ARG A 544 -9.53 -10.39 -5.26
CA ARG A 544 -8.92 -11.37 -6.15
C ARG A 544 -9.99 -11.88 -7.11
N LEU A 545 -9.72 -11.82 -8.42
CA LEU A 545 -10.54 -12.46 -9.43
C LEU A 545 -10.38 -13.99 -9.41
N GLY A 546 -11.42 -14.68 -9.82
CA GLY A 546 -11.40 -16.11 -10.05
C GLY A 546 -12.79 -16.71 -10.27
N PRO A 547 -12.87 -18.03 -10.52
CA PRO A 547 -14.08 -18.71 -11.00
C PRO A 547 -15.11 -19.00 -9.89
N TRP A 548 -15.20 -18.15 -8.88
CA TRP A 548 -16.18 -18.24 -7.80
C TRP A 548 -17.15 -17.07 -7.90
N ASP A 549 -18.30 -17.19 -7.24
CA ASP A 549 -19.33 -16.14 -7.23
C ASP A 549 -18.72 -14.78 -6.80
N ASP A 550 -19.04 -13.72 -7.55
CA ASP A 550 -18.48 -12.36 -7.42
C ASP A 550 -16.96 -12.24 -7.68
N GLY A 551 -16.35 -13.24 -8.32
CA GLY A 551 -14.94 -13.24 -8.72
C GLY A 551 -14.69 -12.82 -10.17
N ASP A 552 -15.74 -12.50 -10.94
CA ASP A 552 -15.68 -12.27 -12.38
C ASP A 552 -15.12 -10.88 -12.75
N GLY A 553 -15.24 -9.87 -11.88
CA GLY A 553 -14.73 -8.53 -12.15
C GLY A 553 -14.47 -7.74 -10.88
N ASP A 554 -13.59 -6.75 -10.97
CA ASP A 554 -13.24 -5.87 -9.84
C ASP A 554 -12.61 -4.56 -10.35
N ALA A 555 -12.53 -3.56 -9.46
CA ALA A 555 -11.73 -2.37 -9.68
C ALA A 555 -10.55 -2.37 -8.72
N ALA A 556 -9.33 -2.31 -9.27
CA ALA A 556 -8.17 -1.97 -8.45
C ALA A 556 -8.25 -0.49 -8.09
N GLU A 557 -8.12 -0.18 -6.80
CA GLU A 557 -8.31 1.17 -6.27
C GLU A 557 -7.06 1.70 -5.56
N ARG A 558 -6.85 3.00 -5.65
CA ARG A 558 -5.84 3.71 -4.85
C ARG A 558 -6.30 5.11 -4.51
N THR A 559 -6.02 5.54 -3.28
CA THR A 559 -6.23 6.92 -2.85
C THR A 559 -4.95 7.74 -3.04
N LEU A 560 -5.10 8.97 -3.52
CA LEU A 560 -4.04 9.92 -3.88
C LEU A 560 -4.32 11.30 -3.25
N ALA A 561 -3.37 12.22 -3.36
CA ALA A 561 -3.45 13.59 -2.84
C ALA A 561 -3.95 13.64 -1.38
N ALA A 562 -3.21 12.97 -0.50
CA ALA A 562 -3.47 12.92 0.94
C ALA A 562 -4.89 12.44 1.35
N GLY A 563 -5.60 11.72 0.49
CA GLY A 563 -6.95 11.21 0.82
C GLY A 563 -8.08 11.85 0.03
N GLU A 564 -7.80 12.84 -0.81
CA GLU A 564 -8.83 13.63 -1.49
C GLU A 564 -9.37 13.00 -2.78
N TRP A 565 -8.54 12.17 -3.44
CA TRP A 565 -8.85 11.57 -4.73
C TRP A 565 -8.70 10.06 -4.71
N GLN A 566 -9.60 9.34 -5.37
CA GLN A 566 -9.53 7.90 -5.60
C GLN A 566 -9.42 7.66 -7.10
N VAL A 567 -8.53 6.76 -7.50
CA VAL A 567 -8.51 6.19 -8.85
C VAL A 567 -8.99 4.75 -8.79
N ARG A 568 -9.76 4.33 -9.79
CA ARG A 568 -10.27 2.98 -10.00
C ARG A 568 -9.85 2.49 -11.38
N PHE A 569 -9.24 1.31 -11.45
CA PHE A 569 -8.84 0.64 -12.69
C PHE A 569 -9.58 -0.69 -12.82
N PHE A 570 -10.51 -0.75 -13.75
CA PHE A 570 -11.43 -1.87 -13.91
C PHE A 570 -10.76 -3.03 -14.66
N HIS A 571 -11.09 -4.25 -14.23
CA HIS A 571 -10.58 -5.46 -14.85
C HIS A 571 -11.52 -6.66 -14.59
N THR A 572 -11.57 -7.57 -15.55
CA THR A 572 -12.51 -8.69 -15.58
C THR A 572 -11.77 -9.99 -15.80
N TRP A 573 -12.17 -11.05 -15.12
CA TRP A 573 -11.64 -12.39 -15.30
C TRP A 573 -11.88 -12.85 -16.73
N TYR A 574 -10.83 -13.37 -17.38
CA TYR A 574 -10.93 -13.88 -18.75
C TYR A 574 -10.74 -15.39 -18.74
N ASP A 575 -11.83 -16.13 -18.99
CA ASP A 575 -11.81 -17.59 -19.02
C ASP A 575 -11.30 -18.09 -20.37
N TRP A 576 -10.00 -18.38 -20.44
CA TRP A 576 -9.40 -19.07 -21.59
C TRP A 576 -9.08 -20.52 -21.25
N ALA A 577 -9.45 -21.43 -22.15
CA ALA A 577 -9.31 -22.87 -21.99
C ALA A 577 -7.84 -23.32 -22.07
N ASP A 578 -7.01 -23.00 -21.06
CA ASP A 578 -5.73 -23.66 -20.74
C ASP A 578 -5.06 -23.06 -19.48
N GLY A 579 -5.73 -23.12 -18.32
CA GLY A 579 -5.09 -23.06 -16.98
C GLY A 579 -4.35 -21.77 -16.57
N ASP A 580 -4.16 -20.80 -17.46
CA ASP A 580 -3.53 -19.51 -17.17
C ASP A 580 -4.59 -18.52 -16.63
N GLU A 581 -4.33 -17.96 -15.44
CA GLU A 581 -5.19 -16.93 -14.85
C GLU A 581 -5.00 -15.60 -15.60
N LEU A 582 -5.93 -15.30 -16.52
CA LEU A 582 -5.95 -14.09 -17.34
C LEU A 582 -7.02 -13.10 -16.86
N ALA A 583 -6.82 -11.83 -17.18
CA ALA A 583 -7.85 -10.81 -17.03
C ALA A 583 -7.87 -9.91 -18.28
N SER A 584 -9.01 -9.33 -18.58
CA SER A 584 -9.16 -8.21 -19.49
C SER A 584 -9.12 -6.90 -18.70
N THR A 585 -8.46 -5.88 -19.22
CA THR A 585 -8.41 -4.54 -18.63
C THR A 585 -9.46 -3.63 -19.22
N ASP A 586 -9.94 -2.70 -18.41
CA ASP A 586 -11.00 -1.79 -18.80
C ASP A 586 -10.70 -0.35 -18.30
N GLN A 587 -11.75 0.48 -18.22
CA GLN A 587 -11.71 1.90 -17.93
C GLN A 587 -10.88 2.27 -16.68
N VAL A 588 -10.31 3.48 -16.74
CA VAL A 588 -9.76 4.19 -15.57
C VAL A 588 -10.72 5.29 -15.19
N ARG A 589 -11.12 5.37 -13.92
CA ARG A 589 -12.02 6.40 -13.41
C ARG A 589 -11.48 7.07 -12.17
N PHE A 590 -11.89 8.32 -11.94
CA PHE A 590 -11.51 9.08 -10.76
C PHE A 590 -12.74 9.49 -9.97
N ALA A 591 -12.59 9.50 -8.65
CA ALA A 591 -13.58 10.03 -7.73
C ALA A 591 -12.92 11.02 -6.76
N ARG A 592 -13.67 12.06 -6.39
CA ARG A 592 -13.27 13.02 -5.37
C ARG A 592 -14.05 12.79 -4.10
N ARG A 593 -13.39 12.93 -2.96
CA ARG A 593 -14.05 12.84 -1.66
C ARG A 593 -14.89 14.09 -1.40
N SER A 594 -16.17 13.90 -1.11
CA SER A 594 -17.14 14.95 -0.79
C SER A 594 -18.14 14.44 0.24
N ASP A 595 -18.30 15.17 1.36
CA ASP A 595 -19.20 14.81 2.47
C ASP A 595 -18.96 13.40 3.03
N GLY A 596 -17.69 12.97 3.11
CA GLY A 596 -17.32 11.65 3.61
C GLY A 596 -17.43 10.51 2.58
N ALA A 597 -18.00 10.75 1.40
CA ALA A 597 -18.20 9.76 0.34
C ALA A 597 -17.35 10.04 -0.92
N TRP A 598 -17.07 8.99 -1.70
CA TRP A 598 -16.45 9.10 -3.02
C TRP A 598 -17.52 9.45 -4.06
N ARG A 599 -17.28 10.50 -4.85
CA ARG A 599 -18.14 10.87 -5.97
C ARG A 599 -17.33 10.88 -7.26
N GLU A 600 -17.82 10.19 -8.29
CA GLU A 600 -17.17 10.20 -9.61
C GLU A 600 -16.95 11.64 -10.08
N ALA A 601 -15.77 11.91 -10.59
CA ALA A 601 -15.31 13.25 -10.93
C ALA A 601 -14.92 13.31 -12.42
N PRO A 602 -15.24 14.43 -13.11
CA PRO A 602 -14.73 14.70 -14.45
C PRO A 602 -13.20 14.65 -14.47
N LEU A 603 -12.61 14.06 -15.52
CA LEU A 603 -11.16 13.93 -15.67
C LEU A 603 -10.46 15.29 -15.72
N GLN A 604 -11.13 16.30 -16.28
CA GLN A 604 -10.64 17.69 -16.33
C GLN A 604 -10.48 18.34 -14.94
N ASP A 605 -11.21 17.85 -13.93
CA ASP A 605 -11.13 18.38 -12.56
C ASP A 605 -10.04 17.68 -11.74
N VAL A 606 -9.48 16.58 -12.25
CA VAL A 606 -8.40 15.83 -11.60
C VAL A 606 -7.09 16.64 -11.70
N PRO A 607 -6.39 16.89 -10.58
CA PRO A 607 -5.10 17.59 -10.62
C PRO A 607 -4.11 16.87 -11.56
N PRO A 608 -3.36 17.58 -12.44
CA PRO A 608 -2.50 16.95 -13.44
C PRO A 608 -1.46 15.98 -12.85
N LEU A 609 -0.93 16.28 -11.67
CA LEU A 609 0.01 15.39 -10.96
C LEU A 609 -0.69 14.10 -10.50
N VAL A 610 -1.91 14.19 -9.96
CA VAL A 610 -2.72 13.03 -9.55
C VAL A 610 -3.03 12.13 -10.74
N PHE A 611 -3.49 12.73 -11.84
CA PHE A 611 -3.76 12.01 -13.09
C PHE A 611 -2.48 11.31 -13.60
N SER A 612 -1.37 12.04 -13.73
CA SER A 612 -0.12 11.48 -14.25
C SER A 612 0.44 10.35 -13.39
N GLU A 613 0.40 10.48 -12.07
CA GLU A 613 0.90 9.46 -11.14
C GLU A 613 0.03 8.20 -11.16
N ALA A 614 -1.30 8.36 -11.25
CA ALA A 614 -2.24 7.25 -11.40
C ALA A 614 -2.02 6.50 -12.72
N MET A 615 -1.97 7.23 -13.84
CA MET A 615 -1.79 6.64 -15.17
C MET A 615 -0.43 5.96 -15.31
N ARG A 616 0.61 6.47 -14.63
CA ARG A 616 1.93 5.85 -14.59
C ARG A 616 1.93 4.48 -13.91
N ASP A 617 1.16 4.32 -12.83
CA ASP A 617 0.99 3.02 -12.18
C ASP A 617 0.28 2.04 -13.11
N ILE A 618 -0.78 2.49 -13.77
CA ILE A 618 -1.57 1.65 -14.69
C ILE A 618 -0.75 1.25 -15.92
N ASP A 619 0.07 2.15 -16.48
CA ASP A 619 1.03 1.81 -17.55
C ASP A 619 2.04 0.75 -17.08
N LEU A 620 2.51 0.82 -15.83
CA LEU A 620 3.38 -0.22 -15.28
C LEU A 620 2.64 -1.57 -15.20
N PHE A 621 1.38 -1.57 -14.75
CA PHE A 621 0.57 -2.78 -14.67
C PHE A 621 0.42 -3.42 -16.05
N VAL A 622 -0.20 -2.69 -16.98
CA VAL A 622 -0.47 -3.18 -18.34
C VAL A 622 0.82 -3.46 -19.10
N GLY A 623 1.80 -2.56 -19.07
CA GLY A 623 3.05 -2.69 -19.81
C GLY A 623 3.91 -3.89 -19.38
N VAL A 624 3.76 -4.38 -18.15
CA VAL A 624 4.46 -5.58 -17.66
C VAL A 624 3.67 -6.87 -17.90
N THR A 625 2.33 -6.80 -17.93
CA THR A 625 1.47 -7.99 -17.89
C THR A 625 0.69 -8.26 -19.17
N SER A 626 0.58 -7.29 -20.08
CA SER A 626 -0.13 -7.42 -21.36
C SER A 626 0.46 -8.53 -22.21
N ILE A 627 -0.43 -9.35 -22.77
CA ILE A 627 -0.15 -10.49 -23.64
C ILE A 627 -0.59 -10.15 -25.06
N ALA A 628 -1.83 -9.69 -25.19
CA ALA A 628 -2.47 -9.31 -26.45
C ALA A 628 -3.56 -8.26 -26.17
N ALA A 629 -4.13 -7.69 -27.23
CA ALA A 629 -5.39 -6.97 -27.12
C ALA A 629 -6.53 -7.97 -26.91
N ASP A 630 -7.55 -7.60 -26.12
CA ASP A 630 -8.72 -8.45 -25.84
C ASP A 630 -9.77 -8.36 -26.96
N PRO A 631 -9.88 -9.36 -27.88
CA PRO A 631 -10.73 -9.33 -29.07
C PRO A 631 -12.22 -9.06 -28.78
N ASP A 632 -12.65 -9.38 -27.57
CA ASP A 632 -14.05 -9.35 -27.16
C ASP A 632 -14.41 -8.06 -26.40
N TRP A 633 -13.43 -7.19 -26.14
CA TRP A 633 -13.68 -5.92 -25.45
C TRP A 633 -14.54 -4.98 -26.29
N THR A 634 -15.59 -4.44 -25.66
CA THR A 634 -16.50 -3.44 -26.24
C THR A 634 -16.70 -2.28 -25.27
N ASP A 635 -16.64 -1.05 -25.77
CA ASP A 635 -16.84 0.16 -24.99
C ASP A 635 -18.34 0.39 -24.74
N ALA A 636 -18.99 -0.41 -23.90
CA ALA A 636 -20.43 -0.32 -23.56
C ALA A 636 -21.38 0.00 -24.75
N GLY A 637 -21.00 -0.38 -25.97
CA GLY A 637 -21.48 0.15 -27.25
C GLY A 637 -20.84 -0.61 -28.43
N PRO A 638 -21.38 -0.53 -29.66
CA PRO A 638 -21.14 -1.53 -30.70
C PRO A 638 -19.67 -1.57 -31.13
N GLY A 639 -19.02 -2.68 -30.78
CA GLY A 639 -17.60 -2.94 -30.99
C GLY A 639 -17.24 -3.11 -32.46
N ARG A 640 -16.22 -2.34 -32.90
CA ARG A 640 -15.22 -2.74 -33.91
C ARG A 640 -14.19 -1.65 -34.29
N THR A 641 -14.29 -0.42 -33.78
CA THR A 641 -13.46 0.70 -34.25
C THR A 641 -12.15 0.94 -33.48
N TYR A 642 -11.95 0.34 -32.30
CA TYR A 642 -10.68 0.42 -31.55
C TYR A 642 -9.60 -0.56 -32.08
N TRP A 643 -10.04 -1.71 -32.60
CA TRP A 643 -9.22 -2.83 -33.11
C TRP A 643 -8.15 -2.42 -34.12
N GLU A 644 -8.47 -1.49 -35.01
CA GLU A 644 -7.57 -1.07 -36.10
C GLU A 644 -6.54 -0.01 -35.67
N ARG A 645 -6.69 0.60 -34.48
CA ARG A 645 -5.77 1.63 -33.97
C ARG A 645 -4.76 1.10 -32.94
N ALA A 646 -5.15 0.16 -32.09
CA ALA A 646 -4.30 -0.35 -31.00
C ALA A 646 -3.09 -1.19 -31.50
N GLY A 647 -3.25 -1.93 -32.59
CA GLY A 647 -2.15 -2.70 -33.23
C GLY A 647 -1.05 -1.85 -33.86
N PHE A 648 -1.27 -0.53 -34.00
CA PHE A 648 -0.34 0.45 -34.58
C PHE A 648 -0.03 1.63 -33.63
N ALA A 649 -0.55 1.63 -32.39
CA ALA A 649 -0.51 2.77 -31.45
C ALA A 649 0.92 3.18 -31.06
N GLU A 650 1.17 4.49 -30.86
CA GLU A 650 2.44 5.15 -30.47
C GLU A 650 3.17 4.50 -29.27
N LEU A 651 4.45 4.83 -29.05
CA LEU A 651 5.19 4.31 -27.88
C LEU A 651 4.42 4.65 -26.61
N THR A 652 4.21 3.69 -25.70
CA THR A 652 3.79 4.04 -24.33
C THR A 652 4.81 5.00 -23.73
N GLU A 653 4.39 5.90 -22.83
CA GLU A 653 5.28 6.89 -22.20
C GLU A 653 6.51 6.23 -21.55
N SER A 654 6.34 5.02 -20.99
CA SER A 654 7.45 4.24 -20.44
C SER A 654 8.44 3.74 -21.50
N ALA A 655 7.97 3.43 -22.72
CA ALA A 655 8.82 3.06 -23.83
C ALA A 655 9.52 4.28 -24.46
N ALA A 656 8.87 5.45 -24.50
CA ALA A 656 9.47 6.72 -24.88
C ALA A 656 10.60 7.15 -23.91
N SER A 657 10.37 7.06 -22.60
CA SER A 657 11.38 7.35 -21.57
C SER A 657 12.59 6.43 -21.66
N ARG A 658 12.40 5.15 -22.01
CA ARG A 658 13.50 4.21 -22.28
C ARG A 658 14.26 4.54 -23.56
N ARG A 659 13.56 4.93 -24.63
CA ARG A 659 14.17 5.38 -25.89
C ARG A 659 15.11 6.56 -25.63
N ASP A 660 14.64 7.56 -24.91
CA ASP A 660 15.40 8.77 -24.57
C ASP A 660 16.64 8.48 -23.68
N ALA A 661 16.52 7.51 -22.77
CA ALA A 661 17.68 7.00 -22.01
C ALA A 661 18.68 6.27 -22.93
N LEU A 662 18.21 5.42 -23.85
CA LEU A 662 19.06 4.69 -24.79
C LEU A 662 19.77 5.63 -25.78
N GLU A 663 19.13 6.68 -26.28
CA GLU A 663 19.78 7.69 -27.13
C GLU A 663 21.02 8.30 -26.47
N ARG A 664 21.00 8.45 -25.14
CA ARG A 664 22.13 8.97 -24.36
C ARG A 664 23.15 7.90 -23.99
N ILE A 665 22.70 6.68 -23.72
CA ILE A 665 23.57 5.59 -23.23
C ILE A 665 24.28 4.90 -24.39
N VAL A 666 23.56 4.51 -25.44
CA VAL A 666 24.07 3.68 -26.55
C VAL A 666 25.32 4.26 -27.22
N PRO A 667 25.42 5.57 -27.53
CA PRO A 667 26.63 6.14 -28.14
C PRO A 667 27.89 6.02 -27.29
N ARG A 668 27.74 5.72 -25.99
CA ARG A 668 28.83 5.57 -25.02
C ARG A 668 29.20 4.10 -24.76
N LEU A 669 28.55 3.16 -25.46
CA LEU A 669 28.79 1.72 -25.33
C LEU A 669 29.80 1.21 -26.37
N GLU A 670 30.45 0.09 -26.08
CA GLU A 670 31.35 -0.58 -27.03
C GLU A 670 30.63 -1.07 -28.31
N ILE A 671 29.31 -1.28 -28.24
CA ILE A 671 28.48 -1.76 -29.36
C ILE A 671 27.82 -0.62 -30.15
N ALA A 672 28.23 0.63 -29.93
CA ALA A 672 27.58 1.81 -30.51
C ALA A 672 27.48 1.76 -32.06
N ASP A 673 28.53 1.29 -32.74
CA ASP A 673 28.59 1.15 -34.20
C ASP A 673 27.68 0.04 -34.76
N ARG A 674 27.14 -0.81 -33.87
CA ARG A 674 26.21 -1.90 -34.17
C ARG A 674 24.77 -1.58 -33.78
N CYS A 675 24.50 -0.42 -33.17
CA CYS A 675 23.18 -0.08 -32.67
C CYS A 675 22.61 1.18 -33.32
N SER A 676 21.32 1.15 -33.64
CA SER A 676 20.54 2.34 -34.01
C SER A 676 19.14 2.26 -33.40
N LEU A 677 18.51 3.42 -33.21
CA LEU A 677 17.13 3.48 -32.73
C LEU A 677 16.21 3.77 -33.91
N ASP A 678 15.26 2.86 -34.16
CA ASP A 678 14.26 2.99 -35.22
C ASP A 678 12.85 2.83 -34.62
N GLY A 679 12.13 3.94 -34.53
CA GLY A 679 10.82 4.02 -33.90
C GLY A 679 10.81 3.41 -32.49
N ARG A 680 10.17 2.25 -32.36
CA ARG A 680 9.97 1.51 -31.10
C ARG A 680 11.01 0.45 -30.80
N PHE A 681 12.07 0.39 -31.60
CA PHE A 681 13.05 -0.68 -31.52
C PHE A 681 14.45 -0.11 -31.33
N LEU A 682 15.23 -0.77 -30.48
CA LEU A 682 16.68 -0.76 -30.57
C LEU A 682 17.07 -1.80 -31.62
N VAL A 683 17.52 -1.32 -32.77
CA VAL A 683 18.06 -2.16 -33.85
C VAL A 683 19.50 -2.47 -33.53
N VAL A 684 19.86 -3.75 -33.57
CA VAL A 684 21.18 -4.27 -33.23
C VAL A 684 21.66 -5.13 -34.40
N ARG A 685 22.74 -4.72 -35.05
CA ARG A 685 23.40 -5.47 -36.11
C ARG A 685 24.37 -6.48 -35.51
N GLY A 686 24.00 -7.75 -35.52
CA GLY A 686 24.91 -8.85 -35.24
C GLY A 686 25.74 -9.24 -36.46
N ASP A 687 26.55 -10.29 -36.31
CA ASP A 687 27.33 -10.91 -37.37
C ASP A 687 26.51 -11.99 -38.13
N LEU A 688 25.46 -12.56 -37.52
CA LEU A 688 24.56 -13.55 -38.15
C LEU A 688 23.25 -12.94 -38.67
N ARG A 689 22.59 -12.07 -37.90
CA ARG A 689 21.35 -11.36 -38.30
C ARG A 689 21.32 -9.94 -37.75
N THR A 690 20.37 -9.14 -38.24
CA THR A 690 19.96 -7.88 -37.59
C THR A 690 18.76 -8.15 -36.70
N TYR A 691 18.74 -7.55 -35.52
CA TYR A 691 17.73 -7.76 -34.48
C TYR A 691 17.05 -6.45 -34.13
N ARG A 692 15.74 -6.48 -33.93
CA ARG A 692 14.93 -5.35 -33.48
C ARG A 692 14.40 -5.66 -32.08
N ILE A 693 14.95 -5.01 -31.06
CA ILE A 693 14.53 -5.19 -29.66
C ILE A 693 13.47 -4.14 -29.32
N HIS A 694 12.24 -4.57 -29.04
CA HIS A 694 11.12 -3.69 -28.73
C HIS A 694 11.33 -2.99 -27.37
N LEU A 695 11.21 -1.66 -27.33
CA LEU A 695 11.54 -0.86 -26.15
C LEU A 695 10.56 -1.02 -24.97
N GLY A 696 9.32 -1.44 -25.24
CA GLY A 696 8.31 -1.77 -24.21
C GLY A 696 8.49 -3.18 -23.62
N SER A 697 8.34 -4.22 -24.42
CA SER A 697 8.40 -5.64 -24.00
C SER A 697 9.80 -6.25 -23.90
N ALA A 698 10.84 -5.62 -24.47
CA ALA A 698 12.15 -6.23 -24.73
C ALA A 698 12.10 -7.48 -25.63
N ASN A 699 11.01 -7.68 -26.37
CA ASN A 699 10.87 -8.73 -27.36
C ASN A 699 11.81 -8.50 -28.54
N ILE A 700 12.33 -9.58 -29.14
CA ILE A 700 13.30 -9.48 -30.23
C ILE A 700 12.63 -10.02 -31.49
N LEU A 701 12.69 -9.23 -32.55
CA LEU A 701 12.38 -9.67 -33.91
C LEU A 701 13.68 -9.72 -34.72
N MET A 702 13.84 -10.70 -35.61
CA MET A 702 14.98 -10.83 -36.50
C MET A 702 14.62 -10.34 -37.89
N GLU A 703 15.54 -9.63 -38.54
CA GLU A 703 15.40 -9.25 -39.95
C GLU A 703 16.01 -10.33 -40.87
N PRO A 704 15.53 -10.44 -42.12
CA PRO A 704 14.46 -9.65 -42.75
C PRO A 704 13.04 -10.21 -42.57
N ASP A 705 12.89 -11.43 -42.06
CA ASP A 705 11.62 -12.17 -42.00
C ASP A 705 10.70 -11.76 -40.84
N GLY A 706 11.18 -10.94 -39.90
CA GLY A 706 10.44 -10.53 -38.71
C GLY A 706 10.26 -11.65 -37.70
N SER A 707 11.04 -12.74 -37.81
CA SER A 707 10.90 -13.92 -36.94
C SER A 707 11.21 -13.57 -35.47
N TYR A 708 10.37 -14.04 -34.55
CA TYR A 708 10.55 -13.79 -33.12
C TYR A 708 11.70 -14.62 -32.56
N LEU A 709 12.62 -13.97 -31.82
CA LEU A 709 13.71 -14.63 -31.11
C LEU A 709 13.44 -14.62 -29.60
N CYS A 710 13.20 -15.79 -29.03
CA CYS A 710 13.01 -15.94 -27.61
C CYS A 710 14.36 -16.11 -26.89
N VAL A 711 14.81 -15.05 -26.22
CA VAL A 711 15.95 -15.10 -25.31
C VAL A 711 15.43 -14.98 -23.88
N VAL A 712 15.46 -16.10 -23.15
CA VAL A 712 15.10 -16.14 -21.72
C VAL A 712 16.37 -15.87 -20.90
N PRO A 713 16.43 -14.78 -20.13
CA PRO A 713 17.57 -14.53 -19.27
C PRO A 713 17.66 -15.61 -18.18
N VAL A 714 18.81 -16.27 -18.06
CA VAL A 714 19.09 -17.17 -16.94
C VAL A 714 19.19 -16.31 -15.68
N ARG A 715 18.17 -16.36 -14.82
CA ARG A 715 18.15 -15.65 -13.53
C ARG A 715 19.08 -16.36 -12.54
N ASP A 716 20.39 -16.28 -12.75
CA ASP A 716 21.33 -16.71 -11.73
C ASP A 716 21.55 -15.55 -10.74
N LYS A 717 21.31 -15.79 -9.45
CA LYS A 717 21.41 -14.76 -8.38
C LYS A 717 22.84 -14.22 -8.19
N ARG A 718 23.82 -14.78 -8.90
CA ARG A 718 25.23 -14.41 -8.86
C ARG A 718 25.64 -13.46 -9.98
N ASP A 719 24.88 -13.37 -11.06
CA ASP A 719 25.15 -12.48 -12.20
C ASP A 719 24.18 -11.29 -12.20
N LYS A 720 24.18 -10.50 -11.11
CA LYS A 720 24.02 -9.05 -11.33
C LYS A 720 25.24 -8.68 -12.16
N ALA A 721 25.05 -8.56 -13.48
CA ALA A 721 26.10 -8.24 -14.43
C ALA A 721 27.04 -7.21 -13.80
N ASP A 722 28.30 -7.62 -13.68
CA ASP A 722 29.42 -6.80 -13.27
C ASP A 722 29.27 -5.43 -13.95
N GLY A 723 29.20 -4.35 -13.17
CA GLY A 723 28.65 -3.04 -13.53
C GLY A 723 29.39 -2.28 -14.65
N ARG A 724 29.46 -2.85 -15.86
CA ARG A 724 30.16 -2.28 -17.01
C ARG A 724 29.37 -1.17 -17.71
N VAL A 725 28.05 -1.12 -17.53
CA VAL A 725 27.19 -0.12 -18.18
C VAL A 725 26.48 0.74 -17.15
N PHE A 726 26.71 2.05 -17.23
CA PHE A 726 26.00 3.03 -16.40
C PHE A 726 24.52 3.11 -16.85
N LEU A 727 23.63 3.05 -15.86
CA LEU A 727 22.20 3.31 -16.02
C LEU A 727 21.81 4.48 -15.10
N PRO A 728 21.04 5.45 -15.60
CA PRO A 728 20.65 6.64 -14.84
C PRO A 728 19.67 6.35 -13.69
N PHE A 729 19.03 5.19 -13.68
CA PHE A 729 18.13 4.71 -12.62
C PHE A 729 18.01 3.17 -12.70
N GLU A 730 17.44 2.53 -11.68
CA GLU A 730 17.11 1.10 -11.74
C GLU A 730 15.84 0.88 -12.61
N ASP A 731 15.97 0.13 -13.71
CA ASP A 731 14.85 -0.36 -14.52
C ASP A 731 15.24 -1.73 -15.13
N ASP A 732 14.54 -2.77 -14.69
CA ASP A 732 14.80 -4.16 -15.10
C ASP A 732 14.64 -4.35 -16.61
N ARG A 733 13.71 -3.61 -17.24
CA ARG A 733 13.43 -3.72 -18.67
C ARG A 733 14.53 -3.08 -19.51
N LEU A 734 15.00 -1.89 -19.13
CA LEU A 734 16.12 -1.21 -19.77
C LEU A 734 17.41 -2.04 -19.64
N SER A 735 17.64 -2.61 -18.45
CA SER A 735 18.76 -3.53 -18.20
C SER A 735 18.68 -4.77 -19.09
N LEU A 736 17.48 -5.36 -19.24
CA LEU A 736 17.23 -6.49 -20.12
C LEU A 736 17.43 -6.15 -21.60
N ILE A 737 16.95 -4.99 -22.06
CA ILE A 737 17.14 -4.51 -23.44
C ILE A 737 18.64 -4.39 -23.74
N LEU A 738 19.40 -3.75 -22.85
CA LEU A 738 20.86 -3.61 -23.03
C LEU A 738 21.56 -4.96 -22.97
N SER A 739 21.21 -5.84 -22.04
CA SER A 739 21.78 -7.19 -21.95
C SER A 739 21.54 -7.99 -23.24
N LYS A 740 20.33 -7.91 -23.81
CA LYS A 740 20.00 -8.50 -25.11
C LYS A 740 20.80 -7.85 -26.23
N ALA A 741 20.94 -6.53 -26.24
CA ALA A 741 21.74 -5.83 -27.24
C ALA A 741 23.21 -6.27 -27.24
N PHE A 742 23.84 -6.38 -26.07
CA PHE A 742 25.23 -6.89 -25.97
C PHE A 742 25.36 -8.34 -26.45
N LEU A 743 24.41 -9.21 -26.08
CA LEU A 743 24.41 -10.60 -26.53
C LEU A 743 24.30 -10.69 -28.06
N LEU A 744 23.34 -9.96 -28.64
CA LEU A 744 23.01 -10.02 -30.06
C LEU A 744 24.02 -9.29 -30.94
N ALA A 745 24.63 -8.21 -30.44
CA ALA A 745 25.76 -7.57 -31.09
C ALA A 745 26.98 -8.49 -31.19
N ALA A 746 27.02 -9.59 -30.44
CA ALA A 746 28.07 -10.61 -30.51
C ALA A 746 27.49 -12.00 -30.86
N ASP A 747 26.44 -12.06 -31.67
CA ASP A 747 25.67 -13.27 -31.95
C ASP A 747 26.51 -14.48 -32.45
N ALA A 748 27.58 -14.25 -33.23
CA ALA A 748 28.50 -15.31 -33.66
C ALA A 748 29.29 -15.97 -32.51
N ARG A 749 29.32 -15.36 -31.33
CA ARG A 749 29.95 -15.89 -30.10
C ARG A 749 28.95 -16.58 -29.16
N ILE A 750 27.66 -16.61 -29.50
CA ILE A 750 26.65 -17.32 -28.71
C ILE A 750 26.93 -18.82 -28.78
N THR A 751 27.01 -19.48 -27.62
CA THR A 751 27.25 -20.93 -27.51
C THR A 751 26.00 -21.72 -27.12
N ASP A 752 24.92 -21.03 -26.74
CA ASP A 752 23.65 -21.66 -26.40
C ASP A 752 22.96 -22.20 -27.66
N GLY A 753 22.90 -23.53 -27.78
CA GLY A 753 22.30 -24.20 -28.93
C GLY A 753 20.81 -23.91 -29.12
N SER A 754 20.08 -23.54 -28.06
CA SER A 754 18.65 -23.20 -28.16
C SER A 754 18.42 -21.82 -28.78
N ILE A 755 19.34 -20.87 -28.57
CA ILE A 755 19.31 -19.54 -29.19
C ILE A 755 19.81 -19.64 -30.63
N LEU A 756 20.94 -20.35 -30.86
CA LEU A 756 21.50 -20.53 -32.20
C LEU A 756 20.51 -21.20 -33.15
N ALA A 757 19.81 -22.26 -32.70
CA ALA A 757 18.82 -22.95 -33.53
C ALA A 757 17.64 -22.06 -33.95
N GLN A 758 17.31 -21.02 -33.18
CA GLN A 758 16.29 -20.03 -33.55
C GLN A 758 16.84 -19.01 -34.56
N ILE A 759 18.10 -18.57 -34.42
CA ILE A 759 18.74 -17.60 -35.32
C ILE A 759 19.03 -18.20 -36.70
N THR A 760 19.46 -19.47 -36.77
CA THR A 760 19.87 -20.13 -38.02
C THR A 760 18.72 -20.81 -38.76
N ARG A 761 17.48 -20.75 -38.24
CA ARG A 761 16.32 -21.37 -38.89
C ARG A 761 15.93 -20.53 -40.10
N SER A 762 16.00 -21.14 -41.28
CA SER A 762 15.69 -20.52 -42.58
C SER A 762 14.23 -20.15 -42.73
#